data_AF-A0AAV7XJD1-F1
#
_entry.id   AF-A0AAV7XJD1-F1
#
_cell.length_a   1.000
_cell.length_b   1.000
_cell.length_c   1.000
_cell.angle_alpha   90.00
_cell.angle_beta   90.00
_cell.angle_gamma   90.00
#
_symmetry.space_group_name_H-M   'P 1'
#
loop_
_entity.id
_entity.type
_entity.pdbx_description
1 polymer ?
#
loop_
_entity_poly.entity_id
_entity_poly.type
_entity_poly.pdbx_seq_one_letter_code
_entity_poly.pdbx_strand_id
1 'polypeptide(L)'
;MTSNLPHEFRKFMRSSLILRRILSTTSLSLKEIEDAGFFHGEEVEQELLEVGTTQQLEHLSRFLDGRPVLVVLGQSCESRTNFVNALLETTLLPPTGGNWRWARILYGRVGHVALTVGLEFEVVEKLQAHEKPWSTVPEEDLLRPADEDMAVEHLAVVEVQICHPIVRDGTTILVVPNLDYAQPDERASLSHMLQCDSVLPMLVYCMDQPTLSQKDVAELHELKQLLPDSPIFFSMSFLNNGPSSSTNGQPSETTLELTESEQHELELQQGNNSSLTQESKNRKEGRPWRKDSRIYALAQQLESLGFLTSDEACGPIPKTGLRGERFIRKSCLVGGLDELDALNHFVRGVLRSHLVTVAMHLNQVHCAILRRFILCAFDKAREIQITPARMRYALEKEKELYNVLVAMASEKQAEVTVLITITLESMRTELVEEAAQYQFRGASLSAAGESGPEGTPRAVRLAATEIQQLVLSRLSHAVARRLVCSMDCLQDSVVGTLLRTLCSLEKTDKAEVGDIADMADPELFVSQDSKDTAENWDLSSCTESQGLVVSTNQGPQLASDALKQILSAAYSVQLSTSSSSSVMHGFVERLRQLLHSVQLPWSAPPRLDAAWRRRVALEMLDSLSPQRLAKSISSQFRERVRLSHEAFLTALRSLANHYTGHLEKTEEQRVAIRGLHAPRLARLALETTSLADMVRYGMPQLGKEIGRGQYGVVFSCESWGGTGPCAVKSVVPPDDKHWNDLAMEFYYTRTVPEHPRIVKLRGSVVDHSYGGGCSPAVLLVMDRLTRDLYSGLRSGLSWQTRLQIAIDVAEGIRYLHSQGLVHRDVKLKNVLLDCDNRAKLTDLGFCIPEAMMSGSIVGTPVHMAPEMHTGHYDSSVDVYAFGILLWYLCAGNVKLPSAFEQFHNKEQLWTSVRRGIRPERLPNFDRDCWQLMEECWSGEPAARPLLGYVQPQLEIIMGRYCKDGAGNSTGTPAVSDTEVAGTSRVNGNEGLPLPVSFPTPVQTPAMATPVPVTVSPSGNFWHQVREV
;
A
#
# COMPACT_ATOMS: atom_id res chain seq x y z
N MET A 1 44.72 10.99 -22.81
CA MET A 1 43.91 9.77 -23.02
C MET A 1 42.46 10.13 -22.71
N THR A 2 41.58 10.17 -23.71
CA THR A 2 40.30 10.89 -23.62
C THR A 2 39.41 10.40 -22.48
N SER A 3 39.27 11.21 -21.43
CA SER A 3 38.45 10.88 -20.26
C SER A 3 36.97 10.76 -20.65
N ASN A 4 36.27 9.76 -20.10
CA ASN A 4 34.83 9.58 -20.37
C ASN A 4 33.94 10.54 -19.55
N LEU A 5 34.54 11.53 -18.89
CA LEU A 5 33.88 12.52 -18.03
C LEU A 5 32.75 13.29 -18.76
N PRO A 6 32.93 13.77 -20.02
CA PRO A 6 31.86 14.39 -20.79
C PRO A 6 30.67 13.45 -21.08
N HIS A 7 30.84 12.13 -21.02
CA HIS A 7 29.74 11.18 -21.16
C HIS A 7 28.96 11.06 -19.85
N GLU A 8 29.64 10.89 -18.72
CA GLU A 8 28.96 10.74 -17.41
C GLU A 8 28.25 12.05 -16.99
N PHE A 9 28.78 13.25 -17.29
CA PHE A 9 28.05 14.50 -17.10
C PHE A 9 26.77 14.58 -17.96
N ARG A 10 26.85 14.28 -19.26
CA ARG A 10 25.66 14.25 -20.14
C ARG A 10 24.65 13.18 -19.71
N LYS A 11 25.11 12.04 -19.17
CA LYS A 11 24.24 11.00 -18.58
C LYS A 11 23.55 11.50 -17.31
N PHE A 12 24.29 12.20 -16.44
CA PHE A 12 23.73 12.82 -15.23
C PHE A 12 22.65 13.84 -15.57
N MET A 13 22.95 14.81 -16.45
CA MET A 13 21.98 15.85 -16.83
C MET A 13 20.70 15.26 -17.46
N ARG A 14 20.81 14.24 -18.31
CA ARG A 14 19.65 13.52 -18.86
C ARG A 14 18.82 12.82 -17.77
N SER A 15 19.49 12.22 -16.78
CA SER A 15 18.82 11.53 -15.67
C SER A 15 18.15 12.51 -14.69
N SER A 16 18.78 13.66 -14.41
CA SER A 16 18.18 14.74 -13.62
C SER A 16 16.94 15.30 -14.30
N LEU A 17 16.96 15.54 -15.62
CA LEU A 17 15.77 15.98 -16.37
C LEU A 17 14.59 15.00 -16.28
N ILE A 18 14.85 13.68 -16.27
CA ILE A 18 13.81 12.66 -16.06
C ILE A 18 13.24 12.77 -14.64
N LEU A 19 14.09 12.89 -13.61
CA LEU A 19 13.64 13.05 -12.22
C LEU A 19 12.87 14.35 -11.99
N ARG A 20 13.29 15.48 -12.58
CA ARG A 20 12.56 16.76 -12.50
C ARG A 20 11.17 16.63 -13.14
N ARG A 21 11.04 15.93 -14.28
CA ARG A 21 9.75 15.63 -14.90
C ARG A 21 8.87 14.78 -13.98
N ILE A 22 9.42 13.72 -13.38
CA ILE A 22 8.66 12.84 -12.48
C ILE A 22 8.21 13.60 -11.22
N LEU A 23 9.09 14.39 -10.60
CA LEU A 23 8.77 15.26 -9.46
C LEU A 23 7.64 16.24 -9.81
N SER A 24 7.75 16.99 -10.91
CA SER A 24 6.70 17.89 -11.39
C SER A 24 5.37 17.17 -11.66
N THR A 25 5.42 15.96 -12.23
CA THR A 25 4.22 15.13 -12.46
C THR A 25 3.63 14.61 -11.14
N THR A 26 4.45 14.40 -10.12
CA THR A 26 4.03 13.97 -8.77
C THR A 26 3.28 15.11 -8.07
N SER A 27 3.83 16.32 -8.05
CA SER A 27 3.18 17.51 -7.49
C SER A 27 1.86 17.84 -8.20
N LEU A 28 1.82 17.72 -9.53
CA LEU A 28 0.56 17.87 -10.29
C LEU A 28 -0.46 16.80 -9.91
N SER A 29 -0.04 15.53 -9.78
CA SER A 29 -0.92 14.42 -9.40
C SER A 29 -1.49 14.61 -7.98
N LEU A 30 -0.68 15.06 -7.02
CA LEU A 30 -1.13 15.39 -5.66
C LEU A 30 -2.20 16.49 -5.69
N LYS A 31 -1.98 17.55 -6.47
CA LYS A 31 -2.99 18.60 -6.63
C LYS A 31 -4.27 18.11 -7.32
N GLU A 32 -4.19 17.26 -8.35
CA GLU A 32 -5.38 16.62 -8.96
C GLU A 32 -6.21 15.80 -7.95
N ILE A 33 -5.59 15.30 -6.87
CA ILE A 33 -6.26 14.54 -5.80
C ILE A 33 -6.88 15.50 -4.77
N GLU A 34 -6.22 16.61 -4.48
CA GLU A 34 -6.73 17.69 -3.61
C GLU A 34 -7.93 18.42 -4.22
N ASP A 35 -7.80 18.91 -5.46
CA ASP A 35 -8.88 19.59 -6.21
C ASP A 35 -10.13 18.69 -6.39
N ALA A 36 -9.99 17.37 -6.25
CA ALA A 36 -11.06 16.38 -6.35
C ALA A 36 -11.75 16.00 -5.02
N GLY A 37 -11.24 16.44 -3.86
CA GLY A 37 -11.88 16.23 -2.56
C GLY A 37 -12.09 14.76 -2.17
N PHE A 38 -11.08 13.91 -2.42
CA PHE A 38 -11.10 12.49 -2.03
C PHE A 38 -11.09 12.26 -0.51
N PHE A 39 -10.53 13.23 0.22
CA PHE A 39 -10.22 13.23 1.65
C PHE A 39 -10.87 14.47 2.28
N HIS A 40 -11.38 14.35 3.51
CA HIS A 40 -12.23 15.36 4.14
C HIS A 40 -11.70 15.75 5.53
N GLY A 41 -11.55 17.06 5.75
CA GLY A 41 -11.26 17.64 7.08
C GLY A 41 -9.79 17.96 7.35
N GLU A 42 -8.86 17.31 6.67
CA GLU A 42 -7.41 17.56 6.76
C GLU A 42 -6.83 17.96 5.39
N GLU A 43 -5.67 18.62 5.39
CA GLU A 43 -4.91 18.86 4.15
C GLU A 43 -4.52 17.51 3.53
N VAL A 44 -4.65 17.35 2.21
CA VAL A 44 -4.39 16.06 1.53
C VAL A 44 -2.95 15.58 1.74
N GLU A 45 -2.02 16.51 1.98
CA GLU A 45 -0.64 16.21 2.35
C GLU A 45 -0.51 15.53 3.71
N GLN A 46 -1.35 15.87 4.70
CA GLN A 46 -1.31 15.30 6.05
C GLN A 46 -1.88 13.86 6.09
N GLU A 47 -2.89 13.55 5.26
CA GLU A 47 -3.41 12.17 5.19
C GLU A 47 -2.54 11.28 4.27
N LEU A 48 -2.13 11.76 3.09
CA LEU A 48 -1.40 10.94 2.11
C LEU A 48 0.10 10.79 2.38
N LEU A 49 0.73 11.76 3.04
CA LEU A 49 2.19 11.85 3.19
C LEU A 49 2.61 11.91 4.67
N GLU A 50 3.89 11.68 4.94
CA GLU A 50 4.45 11.88 6.28
C GLU A 50 4.77 13.37 6.51
N VAL A 51 4.67 13.84 7.76
CA VAL A 51 4.85 15.26 8.11
C VAL A 51 6.20 15.79 7.59
N GLY A 52 6.13 16.86 6.80
CA GLY A 52 7.30 17.49 6.17
C GLY A 52 7.66 16.96 4.77
N THR A 53 6.95 15.97 4.22
CA THR A 53 7.22 15.44 2.87
C THR A 53 7.21 16.53 1.79
N THR A 54 6.35 17.53 1.88
CA THR A 54 6.27 18.65 0.92
C THR A 54 7.56 19.48 0.92
N GLN A 55 8.09 19.80 2.11
CA GLN A 55 9.39 20.44 2.26
C GLN A 55 10.53 19.56 1.71
N GLN A 56 10.43 18.23 1.86
CA GLN A 56 11.36 17.30 1.23
C GLN A 56 11.24 17.32 -0.30
N LEU A 57 10.04 17.38 -0.89
CA LEU A 57 9.84 17.46 -2.34
C LEU A 57 10.38 18.77 -2.92
N GLU A 58 10.20 19.90 -2.24
CA GLU A 58 10.87 21.16 -2.61
C GLU A 58 12.40 21.03 -2.55
N HIS A 59 12.94 20.51 -1.46
CA HIS A 59 14.38 20.30 -1.28
C HIS A 59 14.94 19.38 -2.37
N LEU A 60 14.24 18.30 -2.72
CA LEU A 60 14.59 17.43 -3.85
C LEU A 60 14.52 18.14 -5.20
N SER A 61 13.65 19.14 -5.39
CA SER A 61 13.67 20.00 -6.59
C SER A 61 14.95 20.82 -6.66
N ARG A 62 15.26 21.57 -5.59
CA ARG A 62 16.46 22.42 -5.51
C ARG A 62 17.74 21.58 -5.68
N PHE A 63 17.80 20.43 -5.01
CA PHE A 63 18.88 19.45 -5.11
C PHE A 63 18.99 18.78 -6.51
N LEU A 64 17.91 18.72 -7.30
CA LEU A 64 17.95 18.31 -8.71
C LEU A 64 18.42 19.42 -9.65
N ASP A 65 18.19 20.69 -9.29
CA ASP A 65 18.64 21.86 -10.06
C ASP A 65 20.17 22.03 -10.05
N GLY A 66 20.83 21.51 -9.01
CA GLY A 66 22.28 21.38 -8.84
C GLY A 66 23.06 20.98 -10.10
N ARG A 67 23.97 21.85 -10.56
CA ARG A 67 24.87 21.60 -11.69
C ARG A 67 26.22 21.04 -11.22
N PRO A 68 26.81 20.04 -11.91
CA PRO A 68 28.13 19.54 -11.56
C PRO A 68 29.22 20.63 -11.68
N VAL A 69 29.91 20.90 -10.57
CA VAL A 69 31.09 21.77 -10.53
C VAL A 69 32.28 20.97 -10.00
N LEU A 70 33.34 20.87 -10.79
CA LEU A 70 34.60 20.26 -10.34
C LEU A 70 35.41 21.33 -9.59
N VAL A 71 35.53 21.19 -8.27
CA VAL A 71 36.19 22.17 -7.41
C VAL A 71 37.62 21.68 -7.12
N VAL A 72 38.60 22.38 -7.67
CA VAL A 72 40.02 22.02 -7.62
C VAL A 72 40.72 22.89 -6.56
N LEU A 73 41.00 22.27 -5.43
CA LEU A 73 41.76 22.78 -4.28
C LEU A 73 43.15 22.12 -4.26
N GLY A 74 44.03 22.52 -3.33
CA GLY A 74 45.34 21.88 -3.21
C GLY A 74 46.46 22.74 -2.65
N GLN A 75 47.61 22.11 -2.41
CA GLN A 75 48.78 22.70 -1.73
C GLN A 75 49.40 23.90 -2.49
N SER A 76 49.34 23.88 -3.82
CA SER A 76 50.06 24.83 -4.68
C SER A 76 49.30 25.19 -5.96
N CYS A 77 49.63 26.33 -6.57
CA CYS A 77 49.14 26.68 -7.90
C CYS A 77 49.66 25.70 -8.97
N GLU A 78 50.91 25.24 -8.85
CA GLU A 78 51.52 24.29 -9.78
C GLU A 78 50.78 22.95 -9.81
N SER A 79 50.49 22.34 -8.65
CA SER A 79 49.77 21.05 -8.58
C SER A 79 48.35 21.15 -9.14
N ARG A 80 47.59 22.20 -8.81
CA ARG A 80 46.25 22.45 -9.36
C ARG A 80 46.29 22.68 -10.88
N THR A 81 47.24 23.47 -11.36
CA THR A 81 47.39 23.76 -12.80
C THR A 81 47.81 22.54 -13.60
N ASN A 82 48.75 21.75 -13.11
CA ASN A 82 49.17 20.51 -13.74
C ASN A 82 47.98 19.54 -13.86
N PHE A 83 47.15 19.41 -12.81
CA PHE A 83 45.92 18.63 -12.85
C PHE A 83 44.91 19.17 -13.88
N VAL A 84 44.61 20.47 -13.88
CA VAL A 84 43.63 21.08 -14.80
C VAL A 84 44.09 20.99 -16.26
N ASN A 85 45.37 21.24 -16.53
CA ASN A 85 45.94 21.14 -17.87
C ASN A 85 45.95 19.68 -18.37
N ALA A 86 46.26 18.71 -17.49
CA ALA A 86 46.18 17.28 -17.82
C ALA A 86 44.72 16.84 -18.09
N LEU A 87 43.76 17.29 -17.29
CA LEU A 87 42.33 17.02 -17.44
C LEU A 87 41.76 17.57 -18.75
N LEU A 88 42.22 18.75 -19.18
CA LEU A 88 41.80 19.43 -20.41
C LEU A 88 42.65 19.05 -21.64
N GLU A 89 43.63 18.15 -21.49
CA GLU A 89 44.64 17.78 -22.50
C GLU A 89 45.31 19.01 -23.19
N THR A 90 45.37 20.15 -22.51
CA THR A 90 45.79 21.46 -23.04
C THR A 90 46.45 22.32 -21.96
N THR A 91 47.43 23.15 -22.32
CA THR A 91 48.12 24.09 -21.41
C THR A 91 47.31 25.38 -21.24
N LEU A 92 46.12 25.29 -20.65
CA LEU A 92 45.21 26.42 -20.50
C LEU A 92 45.69 27.42 -19.43
N LEU A 93 46.18 26.93 -18.30
CA LEU A 93 46.70 27.75 -17.20
C LEU A 93 48.24 27.70 -17.18
N PRO A 94 48.94 28.79 -16.84
CA PRO A 94 50.39 28.84 -16.87
C PRO A 94 51.01 27.96 -15.77
N PRO A 95 52.04 27.13 -16.06
CA PRO A 95 52.58 26.17 -15.11
C PRO A 95 53.40 26.82 -13.98
N THR A 96 53.73 28.10 -14.08
CA THR A 96 54.43 28.91 -13.09
C THR A 96 53.50 29.37 -11.96
N GLY A 97 54.02 29.39 -10.72
CA GLY A 97 53.22 29.68 -9.53
C GLY A 97 53.26 31.15 -9.10
N GLY A 98 52.14 31.85 -9.28
CA GLY A 98 51.84 33.15 -8.66
C GLY A 98 50.75 33.07 -7.60
N ASN A 99 50.52 34.15 -6.83
CA ASN A 99 49.37 34.22 -5.91
C ASN A 99 48.10 34.59 -6.69
N TRP A 100 47.42 33.58 -7.21
CA TRP A 100 46.31 33.77 -8.15
C TRP A 100 44.99 34.13 -7.47
N ARG A 101 44.12 34.73 -8.28
CA ARG A 101 42.67 34.85 -8.08
C ARG A 101 41.98 33.50 -8.23
N TRP A 102 40.67 33.49 -8.01
CA TRP A 102 39.81 32.38 -8.40
C TRP A 102 39.71 32.28 -9.92
N ALA A 103 39.80 31.08 -10.49
CA ALA A 103 39.63 30.87 -11.93
C ALA A 103 38.45 29.92 -12.22
N ARG A 104 37.45 30.41 -12.97
CA ARG A 104 36.21 29.70 -13.30
C ARG A 104 36.17 29.36 -14.79
N ILE A 105 36.43 28.10 -15.12
CA ILE A 105 36.51 27.63 -16.50
C ILE A 105 35.12 27.15 -16.96
N LEU A 106 34.64 27.75 -18.04
CA LEU A 106 33.27 27.63 -18.56
C LEU A 106 33.27 27.24 -20.05
N TYR A 107 32.13 26.78 -20.58
CA TYR A 107 32.00 26.51 -22.01
C TYR A 107 31.69 27.78 -22.82
N GLY A 108 32.61 28.12 -23.73
CA GLY A 108 32.43 29.16 -24.75
C GLY A 108 32.55 28.60 -26.17
N ARG A 109 31.88 29.24 -27.14
CA ARG A 109 32.10 28.93 -28.58
C ARG A 109 33.37 29.58 -29.14
N VAL A 110 33.84 30.63 -28.47
CA VAL A 110 35.03 31.43 -28.75
C VAL A 110 35.81 31.50 -27.44
N GLY A 111 37.14 31.56 -27.51
CA GLY A 111 37.96 31.81 -26.32
C GLY A 111 37.70 33.21 -25.78
N HIS A 112 37.33 33.33 -24.51
CA HIS A 112 37.12 34.61 -23.83
C HIS A 112 37.69 34.55 -22.42
N VAL A 113 38.26 35.65 -21.94
CA VAL A 113 38.61 35.83 -20.52
C VAL A 113 37.89 37.07 -20.03
N ALA A 114 37.16 36.97 -18.93
CA ALA A 114 36.50 38.09 -18.26
C ALA A 114 36.86 38.10 -16.78
N LEU A 115 36.64 39.22 -16.10
CA LEU A 115 36.80 39.33 -14.66
C LEU A 115 35.45 39.71 -14.06
N THR A 116 34.91 38.92 -13.13
CA THR A 116 33.55 39.11 -12.61
C THR A 116 33.50 39.10 -11.08
N VAL A 117 32.65 39.97 -10.51
CA VAL A 117 32.35 40.03 -9.07
C VAL A 117 30.91 39.58 -8.84
N GLY A 118 30.69 38.75 -7.82
CA GLY A 118 29.34 38.31 -7.43
C GLY A 118 28.60 37.46 -8.49
N LEU A 119 29.30 36.98 -9.52
CA LEU A 119 28.76 36.28 -10.70
C LEU A 119 27.86 37.12 -11.63
N GLU A 120 27.61 38.40 -11.32
CA GLU A 120 26.68 39.27 -12.04
C GLU A 120 27.32 40.54 -12.63
N PHE A 121 28.47 40.98 -12.11
CA PHE A 121 29.10 42.25 -12.51
C PHE A 121 30.45 42.00 -13.19
N GLU A 122 30.57 42.37 -14.46
CA GLU A 122 31.84 42.40 -15.19
C GLU A 122 32.68 43.61 -14.74
N VAL A 123 33.92 43.36 -14.32
CA VAL A 123 34.88 44.40 -13.96
C VAL A 123 35.54 44.93 -15.23
N VAL A 124 35.46 46.23 -15.45
CA VAL A 124 35.98 46.89 -16.67
C VAL A 124 37.50 47.12 -16.56
N GLU A 125 38.24 46.02 -16.44
CA GLU A 125 39.70 45.99 -16.36
C GLU A 125 40.35 45.59 -17.71
N LYS A 126 41.58 46.05 -17.96
CA LYS A 126 42.29 45.81 -19.23
C LYS A 126 43.08 44.49 -19.21
N LEU A 127 42.35 43.38 -19.32
CA LEU A 127 42.95 42.05 -19.44
C LEU A 127 43.85 41.92 -20.68
N GLN A 128 45.05 41.35 -20.51
CA GLN A 128 46.01 41.06 -21.57
C GLN A 128 45.45 40.09 -22.62
N ALA A 129 44.54 39.20 -22.22
CA ALA A 129 43.77 38.31 -23.09
C ALA A 129 42.93 39.05 -24.15
N HIS A 130 42.65 40.34 -23.99
CA HIS A 130 41.98 41.18 -24.99
C HIS A 130 42.95 41.89 -25.95
N GLU A 131 44.23 42.03 -25.59
CA GLU A 131 45.23 42.72 -26.42
C GLU A 131 45.96 41.78 -27.40
N LYS A 132 46.01 40.47 -27.09
CA LYS A 132 46.81 39.49 -27.84
C LYS A 132 46.06 38.14 -27.96
N PRO A 133 46.19 37.40 -29.08
CA PRO A 133 45.67 36.05 -29.17
C PRO A 133 46.42 35.13 -28.20
N TRP A 134 45.69 34.43 -27.34
CA TRP A 134 46.22 33.58 -26.28
C TRP A 134 45.90 32.10 -26.52
N SER A 135 46.53 31.21 -25.75
CA SER A 135 46.29 29.75 -25.78
C SER A 135 46.46 29.14 -24.39
N THR A 136 47.48 29.60 -23.68
CA THR A 136 47.49 29.71 -22.21
C THR A 136 46.94 31.09 -21.82
N VAL A 137 46.16 31.18 -20.75
CA VAL A 137 45.71 32.46 -20.16
C VAL A 137 46.94 33.24 -19.65
N PRO A 138 47.05 34.57 -19.88
CA PRO A 138 48.15 35.38 -19.35
C PRO A 138 48.27 35.25 -17.83
N GLU A 139 49.49 35.18 -17.30
CA GLU A 139 49.69 35.08 -15.85
C GLU A 139 49.31 36.39 -15.15
N GLU A 140 49.48 37.52 -15.85
CA GLU A 140 49.06 38.86 -15.44
C GLU A 140 47.55 38.94 -15.15
N ASP A 141 46.72 38.28 -15.97
CA ASP A 141 45.26 38.27 -15.83
C ASP A 141 44.79 37.35 -14.68
N LEU A 142 45.67 36.51 -14.13
CA LEU A 142 45.38 35.56 -13.05
C LEU A 142 45.84 36.05 -11.66
N LEU A 143 46.77 36.99 -11.59
CA LEU A 143 47.34 37.48 -10.32
C LEU A 143 46.34 38.31 -9.50
N ARG A 144 46.40 38.18 -8.17
CA ARG A 144 45.71 39.08 -7.24
C ARG A 144 46.28 40.51 -7.31
N PRO A 145 45.49 41.55 -6.99
CA PRO A 145 46.03 42.89 -6.75
C PRO A 145 47.09 42.86 -5.65
N ALA A 146 48.09 43.74 -5.75
CA ALA A 146 49.13 43.89 -4.74
C ALA A 146 48.77 44.92 -3.64
N ASP A 147 47.57 45.49 -3.69
CA ASP A 147 47.14 46.63 -2.87
C ASP A 147 45.90 46.24 -2.02
N GLU A 148 46.05 46.25 -0.69
CA GLU A 148 45.07 45.71 0.24
C GLU A 148 43.75 46.52 0.28
N ASP A 149 43.78 47.80 -0.12
CA ASP A 149 42.59 48.66 -0.20
C ASP A 149 41.63 48.25 -1.34
N MET A 150 42.08 47.45 -2.32
CA MET A 150 41.31 47.05 -3.51
C MET A 150 40.40 45.82 -3.25
N ALA A 151 39.55 45.90 -2.21
CA ALA A 151 38.73 44.78 -1.73
C ALA A 151 37.73 44.22 -2.77
N VAL A 152 37.13 45.07 -3.61
CA VAL A 152 36.21 44.63 -4.68
C VAL A 152 36.95 43.80 -5.73
N GLU A 153 38.19 44.18 -6.05
CA GLU A 153 39.02 43.41 -6.98
C GLU A 153 39.50 42.10 -6.36
N HIS A 154 39.80 42.05 -5.06
CA HIS A 154 40.15 40.80 -4.37
C HIS A 154 39.06 39.71 -4.47
N LEU A 155 37.79 40.11 -4.53
CA LEU A 155 36.64 39.21 -4.72
C LEU A 155 36.35 38.85 -6.18
N ALA A 156 37.11 39.37 -7.15
CA ALA A 156 36.82 39.17 -8.57
C ALA A 156 37.45 37.89 -9.15
N VAL A 157 36.59 37.09 -9.80
CA VAL A 157 36.85 35.76 -10.36
C VAL A 157 37.20 35.89 -11.85
N VAL A 158 38.27 35.21 -12.27
CA VAL A 158 38.68 35.14 -13.68
C VAL A 158 37.86 34.07 -14.39
N GLU A 159 36.96 34.48 -15.29
CA GLU A 159 36.13 33.59 -16.09
C GLU A 159 36.80 33.25 -17.42
N VAL A 160 37.17 31.97 -17.60
CA VAL A 160 37.88 31.48 -18.79
C VAL A 160 36.93 30.62 -19.61
N GLN A 161 36.40 31.17 -20.71
CA GLN A 161 35.50 30.44 -21.60
C GLN A 161 36.29 29.66 -22.66
N ILE A 162 36.06 28.34 -22.75
CA ILE A 162 36.75 27.44 -23.69
C ILE A 162 35.77 26.51 -24.43
N CYS A 163 36.12 26.12 -25.66
CA CYS A 163 35.31 25.20 -26.46
C CYS A 163 35.69 23.72 -26.18
N HIS A 164 35.69 23.31 -24.90
CA HIS A 164 36.14 21.98 -24.48
C HIS A 164 34.98 21.06 -24.03
N PRO A 165 34.96 19.75 -24.36
CA PRO A 165 33.87 18.85 -24.00
C PRO A 165 33.60 18.65 -22.51
N ILE A 166 34.57 18.88 -21.63
CA ILE A 166 34.41 18.65 -20.17
C ILE A 166 33.51 19.70 -19.52
N VAL A 167 33.66 20.98 -19.88
CA VAL A 167 32.82 22.09 -19.38
C VAL A 167 31.52 22.26 -20.17
N ARG A 168 31.33 21.45 -21.22
CA ARG A 168 30.16 21.50 -22.08
C ARG A 168 28.88 21.11 -21.32
N ASP A 169 27.74 21.56 -21.86
CA ASP A 169 26.38 21.25 -21.40
C ASP A 169 26.08 21.71 -19.95
N GLY A 170 26.82 22.71 -19.46
CA GLY A 170 26.57 23.43 -18.21
C GLY A 170 27.46 23.04 -17.02
N THR A 171 28.50 22.23 -17.26
CA THR A 171 29.50 21.83 -16.25
C THR A 171 30.55 22.93 -16.08
N THR A 172 31.01 23.16 -14.86
CA THR A 172 32.07 24.17 -14.56
C THR A 172 33.28 23.49 -13.91
N ILE A 173 34.49 23.98 -14.21
CA ILE A 173 35.67 23.70 -13.37
C ILE A 173 35.99 24.99 -12.61
N LEU A 174 36.11 24.92 -11.30
CA LEU A 174 36.54 26.01 -10.45
C LEU A 174 37.91 25.68 -9.86
N VAL A 175 38.90 26.53 -10.11
CA VAL A 175 40.21 26.46 -9.45
C VAL A 175 40.22 27.46 -8.31
N VAL A 176 40.31 26.93 -7.09
CA VAL A 176 40.36 27.72 -5.86
C VAL A 176 41.83 28.08 -5.58
N PRO A 177 42.16 29.35 -5.26
CA PRO A 177 43.54 29.76 -4.98
C PRO A 177 44.01 29.28 -3.59
N ASN A 178 45.27 29.57 -3.22
CA ASN A 178 45.77 29.24 -1.88
C ASN A 178 45.03 30.04 -0.80
N LEU A 179 44.22 29.35 0.01
CA LEU A 179 43.42 29.94 1.09
C LEU A 179 44.28 30.51 2.24
N ASP A 180 45.60 30.25 2.23
CA ASP A 180 46.64 30.91 3.04
C ASP A 180 46.54 32.44 3.08
N TYR A 181 46.17 33.05 1.96
CA TYR A 181 46.09 34.51 1.77
C TYR A 181 44.65 34.97 1.46
N ALA A 182 43.67 34.09 1.63
CA ALA A 182 42.28 34.40 1.36
C ALA A 182 41.68 35.24 2.50
N GLN A 183 41.10 36.39 2.15
CA GLN A 183 40.36 37.22 3.10
C GLN A 183 39.12 36.47 3.64
N PRO A 184 38.56 36.84 4.82
CA PRO A 184 37.38 36.18 5.37
C PRO A 184 36.20 36.10 4.39
N ASP A 185 36.02 37.12 3.57
CA ASP A 185 34.93 37.22 2.58
C ASP A 185 35.12 36.25 1.39
N GLU A 186 36.35 35.85 1.06
CA GLU A 186 36.60 34.79 0.09
C GLU A 186 36.22 33.40 0.66
N ARG A 187 36.55 33.13 1.93
CA ARG A 187 36.16 31.88 2.60
C ARG A 187 34.65 31.81 2.79
N ALA A 188 34.01 32.93 3.11
CA ALA A 188 32.56 33.05 3.13
C ALA A 188 31.94 32.80 1.74
N SER A 189 32.55 33.33 0.67
CA SER A 189 32.13 33.10 -0.72
C SER A 189 32.25 31.62 -1.12
N LEU A 190 33.33 30.93 -0.71
CA LEU A 190 33.50 29.49 -0.93
C LEU A 190 32.45 28.69 -0.18
N SER A 191 32.23 29.01 1.09
CA SER A 191 31.22 28.39 1.94
C SER A 191 29.82 28.54 1.32
N HIS A 192 29.43 29.76 0.94
CA HIS A 192 28.15 30.06 0.32
C HIS A 192 27.95 29.34 -1.03
N MET A 193 29.00 29.25 -1.87
CA MET A 193 28.93 28.52 -3.13
C MET A 193 28.82 27.01 -2.92
N LEU A 194 29.59 26.43 -1.99
CA LEU A 194 29.54 25.00 -1.67
C LEU A 194 28.22 24.57 -0.99
N GLN A 195 27.52 25.52 -0.36
CA GLN A 195 26.21 25.34 0.28
C GLN A 195 25.03 25.75 -0.62
N CYS A 196 25.27 26.18 -1.86
CA CYS A 196 24.22 26.62 -2.76
C CYS A 196 23.56 25.42 -3.47
N ASP A 197 22.25 25.23 -3.31
CA ASP A 197 21.49 24.13 -3.94
C ASP A 197 21.70 24.00 -5.46
N SER A 198 22.00 25.11 -6.15
CA SER A 198 22.26 25.14 -7.60
C SER A 198 23.63 24.57 -8.02
N VAL A 199 24.46 24.17 -7.05
CA VAL A 199 25.82 23.63 -7.23
C VAL A 199 25.87 22.20 -6.69
N LEU A 200 26.39 21.27 -7.50
CA LEU A 200 26.78 19.93 -7.08
C LEU A 200 28.31 19.84 -7.07
N PRO A 201 28.98 20.11 -5.92
CA PRO A 201 30.43 20.17 -5.85
C PRO A 201 31.05 18.77 -5.88
N MET A 202 32.06 18.61 -6.73
CA MET A 202 32.91 17.42 -6.80
C MET A 202 34.32 17.85 -6.41
N LEU A 203 34.70 17.55 -5.17
CA LEU A 203 35.92 18.05 -4.55
C LEU A 203 37.15 17.28 -5.05
N VAL A 204 38.14 18.02 -5.55
CA VAL A 204 39.47 17.54 -5.92
C VAL A 204 40.50 18.28 -5.06
N TYR A 205 41.46 17.55 -4.49
CA TYR A 205 42.56 18.11 -3.71
C TYR A 205 43.90 17.69 -4.30
N CYS A 206 44.59 18.63 -4.94
CA CYS A 206 45.88 18.41 -5.62
C CYS A 206 47.06 18.60 -4.66
N MET A 207 48.02 17.68 -4.70
CA MET A 207 49.21 17.71 -3.86
C MET A 207 50.46 17.53 -4.72
N ASP A 208 51.54 18.16 -4.29
CA ASP A 208 52.91 17.97 -4.80
C ASP A 208 53.88 17.49 -3.71
N GLN A 209 53.54 17.70 -2.43
CA GLN A 209 54.31 17.17 -1.29
C GLN A 209 53.69 15.87 -0.75
N PRO A 210 54.52 14.87 -0.36
CA PRO A 210 54.06 13.61 0.21
C PRO A 210 53.61 13.69 1.69
N THR A 211 53.40 14.90 2.21
CA THR A 211 53.06 15.18 3.60
C THR A 211 52.17 16.40 3.69
N LEU A 212 51.10 16.33 4.48
CA LEU A 212 50.24 17.48 4.78
C LEU A 212 50.93 18.44 5.76
N SER A 213 50.92 19.73 5.46
CA SER A 213 51.30 20.78 6.40
C SER A 213 50.17 21.07 7.41
N GLN A 214 50.48 21.85 8.46
CA GLN A 214 49.44 22.31 9.40
C GLN A 214 48.34 23.15 8.73
N LYS A 215 48.63 23.79 7.59
CA LYS A 215 47.65 24.59 6.84
C LYS A 215 46.71 23.70 6.04
N ASP A 216 47.25 22.71 5.33
CA ASP A 216 46.52 21.69 4.58
C ASP A 216 45.56 20.93 5.51
N VAL A 217 46.04 20.57 6.71
CA VAL A 217 45.22 19.95 7.76
C VAL A 217 44.06 20.86 8.21
N ALA A 218 44.29 22.17 8.32
CA ALA A 218 43.25 23.13 8.69
C ALA A 218 42.22 23.36 7.55
N GLU A 219 42.69 23.51 6.30
CA GLU A 219 41.85 23.61 5.10
C GLU A 219 40.96 22.38 4.94
N LEU A 220 41.53 21.17 5.06
CA LEU A 220 40.76 19.93 5.02
C LEU A 220 39.78 19.82 6.19
N HIS A 221 40.13 20.30 7.39
CA HIS A 221 39.18 20.38 8.50
C HIS A 221 38.02 21.35 8.23
N GLU A 222 38.28 22.51 7.61
CA GLU A 222 37.26 23.49 7.22
C GLU A 222 36.32 22.90 6.15
N LEU A 223 36.86 22.30 5.09
CA LEU A 223 36.07 21.58 4.07
C LEU A 223 35.20 20.47 4.67
N LYS A 224 35.72 19.74 5.67
CA LYS A 224 34.97 18.67 6.36
C LYS A 224 33.93 19.19 7.36
N GLN A 225 34.04 20.42 7.85
CA GLN A 225 32.98 21.09 8.61
C GLN A 225 31.88 21.61 7.68
N LEU A 226 32.25 22.15 6.51
CA LEU A 226 31.31 22.66 5.51
C LEU A 226 30.52 21.54 4.81
N LEU A 227 31.18 20.42 4.49
CA LEU A 227 30.62 19.32 3.70
C LEU A 227 30.99 17.93 4.31
N PRO A 228 30.45 17.56 5.49
CA PRO A 228 30.92 16.41 6.27
C PRO A 228 30.71 15.03 5.63
N ASP A 229 29.72 14.91 4.73
CA ASP A 229 29.37 13.66 4.03
C ASP A 229 29.95 13.59 2.59
N SER A 230 30.64 14.65 2.13
CA SER A 230 31.14 14.75 0.76
C SER A 230 32.51 14.09 0.59
N PRO A 231 32.69 13.18 -0.38
CA PRO A 231 33.98 12.57 -0.66
C PRO A 231 34.91 13.52 -1.43
N ILE A 232 36.22 13.33 -1.27
CA ILE A 232 37.26 14.11 -1.93
C ILE A 232 38.14 13.21 -2.80
N PHE A 233 38.47 13.65 -4.02
CA PHE A 233 39.48 13.02 -4.87
C PHE A 233 40.86 13.64 -4.58
N PHE A 234 41.73 12.90 -3.89
CA PHE A 234 43.08 13.33 -3.59
C PHE A 234 44.04 12.92 -4.73
N SER A 235 44.64 13.93 -5.37
CA SER A 235 45.60 13.81 -6.48
C SER A 235 47.03 14.03 -5.96
N MET A 236 47.96 13.17 -6.37
CA MET A 236 49.39 13.25 -6.03
C MET A 236 50.22 13.37 -7.32
N SER A 237 50.58 14.61 -7.66
CA SER A 237 51.37 14.91 -8.85
C SER A 237 52.85 14.57 -8.63
N PHE A 238 53.32 13.45 -9.18
CA PHE A 238 54.75 13.19 -9.29
C PHE A 238 55.34 13.89 -10.51
N LEU A 239 56.36 14.73 -10.30
CA LEU A 239 57.18 15.27 -11.38
C LEU A 239 57.78 14.12 -12.20
N ASN A 240 57.40 14.08 -13.48
CA ASN A 240 58.06 13.23 -14.46
C ASN A 240 59.51 13.72 -14.61
N ASN A 241 60.48 12.95 -14.12
CA ASN A 241 61.86 13.10 -14.57
C ASN A 241 61.87 12.89 -16.09
N GLY A 242 62.14 13.96 -16.83
CA GLY A 242 62.13 13.95 -18.29
C GLY A 242 63.16 12.97 -18.87
N PRO A 243 63.03 12.59 -20.16
CA PRO A 243 63.96 11.68 -20.79
C PRO A 243 65.38 12.25 -20.72
N SER A 244 66.26 11.57 -19.99
CA SER A 244 67.63 12.02 -19.76
C SER A 244 68.38 12.14 -21.08
N SER A 245 68.75 13.38 -21.45
CA SER A 245 69.55 13.66 -22.64
C SER A 245 70.94 13.04 -22.53
N SER A 246 71.45 12.54 -23.65
CA SER A 246 72.68 11.74 -23.69
C SER A 246 73.93 12.57 -23.41
N THR A 247 74.56 12.32 -22.25
CA THR A 247 75.97 12.61 -22.01
C THR A 247 76.65 11.42 -21.36
N ASN A 248 77.86 11.07 -21.83
CA ASN A 248 78.60 9.90 -21.34
C ASN A 248 79.34 10.24 -20.04
N GLY A 249 79.11 9.42 -19.00
CA GLY A 249 79.87 9.42 -17.76
C GLY A 249 79.85 8.03 -17.14
N GLN A 250 80.98 7.53 -16.63
CA GLN A 250 81.05 6.20 -16.05
C GLN A 250 80.43 6.16 -14.65
N PRO A 251 79.78 5.06 -14.24
CA PRO A 251 79.42 4.87 -12.84
C PRO A 251 80.69 4.65 -12.00
N SER A 252 80.71 5.25 -10.81
CA SER A 252 81.65 4.88 -9.74
C SER A 252 80.83 4.42 -8.54
N GLU A 253 81.18 3.26 -8.01
CA GLU A 253 80.46 2.64 -6.88
C GLU A 253 80.88 3.29 -5.56
N THR A 254 79.92 3.55 -4.69
CA THR A 254 80.15 3.76 -3.25
C THR A 254 78.99 3.13 -2.47
N THR A 255 79.04 1.82 -2.34
CA THR A 255 78.15 1.06 -1.46
C THR A 255 78.46 1.41 -0.01
N LEU A 256 77.44 1.82 0.75
CA LEU A 256 77.53 1.87 2.21
C LEU A 256 76.97 0.55 2.76
N GLU A 257 77.84 -0.27 3.32
CA GLU A 257 77.48 -1.52 3.96
C GLU A 257 76.88 -1.26 5.35
N LEU A 258 75.78 -1.94 5.67
CA LEU A 258 75.24 -2.01 7.03
C LEU A 258 75.98 -3.09 7.83
N THR A 259 76.07 -2.92 9.15
CA THR A 259 76.92 -3.77 10.00
C THR A 259 76.24 -5.09 10.35
N GLU A 260 77.04 -6.15 10.55
CA GLU A 260 76.55 -7.49 10.94
C GLU A 260 75.72 -7.44 12.25
N SER A 261 76.02 -6.49 13.13
CA SER A 261 75.26 -6.18 14.35
C SER A 261 73.78 -5.83 14.10
N GLU A 262 73.46 -5.18 12.99
CA GLU A 262 72.09 -4.73 12.67
C GLU A 262 71.26 -5.86 12.03
N GLN A 263 71.90 -6.89 11.47
CA GLN A 263 71.22 -8.04 10.88
C GLN A 263 70.70 -9.02 11.95
N HIS A 264 71.41 -9.15 13.08
CA HIS A 264 71.09 -10.15 14.11
C HIS A 264 69.85 -9.80 14.98
N GLU A 265 69.44 -8.53 15.09
CA GLU A 265 68.20 -8.17 15.81
C GLU A 265 66.92 -8.46 15.02
N LEU A 266 67.00 -8.53 13.68
CA LEU A 266 65.82 -8.72 12.82
C LEU A 266 65.34 -10.18 12.74
N GLU A 267 66.23 -11.16 12.93
CA GLU A 267 65.84 -12.58 12.87
C GLU A 267 65.12 -13.05 14.15
N LEU A 268 65.38 -12.42 15.30
CA LEU A 268 64.82 -12.84 16.59
C LEU A 268 63.33 -12.47 16.81
N GLN A 269 62.72 -11.69 15.92
CA GLN A 269 61.31 -11.29 16.05
C GLN A 269 60.32 -12.06 15.15
N GLN A 270 60.78 -12.89 14.23
CA GLN A 270 59.89 -13.70 13.36
C GLN A 270 59.48 -15.06 13.97
N GLY A 271 59.63 -15.19 15.30
CA GLY A 271 59.59 -16.46 16.03
C GLY A 271 58.29 -16.88 16.71
N ASN A 272 57.14 -16.20 16.51
CA ASN A 272 55.84 -16.73 16.96
C ASN A 272 54.60 -16.00 16.37
N ASN A 273 53.75 -16.72 15.62
CA ASN A 273 52.28 -16.69 15.68
C ASN A 273 51.65 -17.49 14.51
N SER A 274 51.32 -18.75 14.75
CA SER A 274 50.86 -19.70 13.73
C SER A 274 49.37 -20.08 13.85
N SER A 275 48.45 -19.13 13.64
CA SER A 275 47.00 -19.44 13.54
C SER A 275 46.16 -18.32 12.88
N LEU A 276 46.27 -18.15 11.56
CA LEU A 276 45.30 -17.39 10.76
C LEU A 276 44.97 -18.14 9.45
N THR A 277 43.71 -18.06 9.02
CA THR A 277 43.16 -18.85 7.90
C THR A 277 43.78 -18.48 6.55
N GLN A 278 43.78 -19.44 5.63
CA GLN A 278 44.52 -19.36 4.36
C GLN A 278 44.08 -18.20 3.45
N GLU A 279 42.81 -17.76 3.56
CA GLU A 279 42.26 -16.58 2.88
C GLU A 279 43.00 -15.27 3.24
N SER A 280 43.58 -15.18 4.45
CA SER A 280 44.26 -13.97 4.94
C SER A 280 45.63 -13.73 4.30
N LYS A 281 46.23 -14.74 3.65
CA LYS A 281 47.48 -14.57 2.88
C LYS A 281 47.20 -14.04 1.47
N ASN A 282 46.20 -14.55 0.77
CA ASN A 282 45.88 -14.14 -0.61
C ASN A 282 45.39 -12.67 -0.73
N ARG A 283 45.02 -12.00 0.37
CA ARG A 283 44.74 -10.56 0.39
C ARG A 283 45.99 -9.65 0.38
N LYS A 284 47.20 -10.16 0.65
CA LYS A 284 48.39 -9.32 0.92
C LYS A 284 49.21 -8.89 -0.30
N GLU A 285 49.10 -9.56 -1.44
CA GLU A 285 49.96 -9.30 -2.61
C GLU A 285 49.38 -8.29 -3.63
N GLY A 286 48.20 -7.73 -3.37
CA GLY A 286 47.33 -7.15 -4.41
C GLY A 286 47.30 -5.63 -4.62
N ARG A 287 48.17 -4.79 -4.04
CA ARG A 287 48.13 -3.32 -4.24
C ARG A 287 49.53 -2.73 -4.55
N PRO A 288 49.79 -2.15 -5.75
CA PRO A 288 51.14 -1.75 -6.19
C PRO A 288 51.83 -0.72 -5.28
N TRP A 289 51.05 0.27 -4.85
CA TRP A 289 51.48 1.46 -4.12
C TRP A 289 51.99 1.23 -2.69
N ARG A 290 51.76 0.04 -2.08
CA ARG A 290 52.34 -0.33 -0.76
C ARG A 290 53.87 -0.50 -0.80
N LYS A 291 54.49 -0.21 -1.94
CA LYS A 291 55.93 -0.15 -2.17
C LYS A 291 56.51 1.27 -2.12
N ASP A 292 55.67 2.31 -2.15
CA ASP A 292 56.12 3.70 -1.94
C ASP A 292 55.73 4.16 -0.53
N SER A 293 56.74 4.34 0.32
CA SER A 293 56.56 4.77 1.71
C SER A 293 55.91 6.14 1.85
N ARG A 294 56.06 7.00 0.84
CA ARG A 294 55.59 8.39 0.84
C ARG A 294 54.07 8.46 0.69
N ILE A 295 53.54 7.75 -0.30
CA ILE A 295 52.08 7.65 -0.52
C ILE A 295 51.40 6.94 0.67
N TYR A 296 52.09 5.96 1.27
CA TYR A 296 51.61 5.28 2.47
C TYR A 296 51.52 6.22 3.69
N ALA A 297 52.53 7.06 3.93
CA ALA A 297 52.50 8.05 5.01
C ALA A 297 51.37 9.10 4.82
N LEU A 298 51.21 9.61 3.59
CA LEU A 298 50.11 10.51 3.25
C LEU A 298 48.73 9.86 3.44
N ALA A 299 48.58 8.58 3.08
CA ALA A 299 47.35 7.82 3.31
C ALA A 299 47.03 7.67 4.80
N GLN A 300 48.04 7.46 5.66
CA GLN A 300 47.85 7.42 7.12
C GLN A 300 47.40 8.79 7.68
N GLN A 301 47.95 9.90 7.17
CA GLN A 301 47.52 11.24 7.56
C GLN A 301 46.04 11.48 7.19
N LEU A 302 45.64 11.15 5.96
CA LEU A 302 44.25 11.28 5.51
C LEU A 302 43.28 10.28 6.18
N GLU A 303 43.75 9.11 6.64
CA GLU A 303 42.98 8.21 7.51
C GLU A 303 42.82 8.79 8.92
N SER A 304 43.85 9.44 9.49
CA SER A 304 43.77 10.07 10.81
C SER A 304 42.80 11.27 10.85
N LEU A 305 42.68 12.01 9.74
CA LEU A 305 41.66 13.04 9.52
C LEU A 305 40.27 12.45 9.18
N GLY A 306 40.18 11.12 8.99
CA GLY A 306 38.96 10.39 8.68
C GLY A 306 38.38 10.70 7.29
N PHE A 307 39.22 10.91 6.27
CA PHE A 307 38.78 10.93 4.86
C PHE A 307 38.91 9.56 4.20
N LEU A 308 39.94 8.80 4.57
CA LEU A 308 40.18 7.43 4.10
C LEU A 308 39.86 6.41 5.19
N THR A 309 39.76 5.14 4.82
CA THR A 309 39.80 4.01 5.76
C THR A 309 40.81 2.96 5.30
N SER A 310 41.30 2.14 6.24
CA SER A 310 42.35 1.15 6.06
C SER A 310 42.17 0.11 4.94
N ASP A 311 40.94 -0.10 4.40
CA ASP A 311 40.69 -0.95 3.22
C ASP A 311 40.44 -0.14 1.92
N GLU A 312 40.19 1.18 2.00
CA GLU A 312 40.01 2.09 0.84
C GLU A 312 41.30 2.77 0.37
N ALA A 313 42.39 2.66 1.14
CA ALA A 313 43.72 3.07 0.75
C ALA A 313 44.12 2.40 -0.60
N CYS A 314 44.20 3.20 -1.68
CA CYS A 314 43.89 2.80 -3.07
C CYS A 314 44.53 1.55 -3.68
N GLY A 315 43.85 1.04 -4.71
CA GLY A 315 44.33 0.05 -5.68
C GLY A 315 43.40 0.06 -6.90
N PRO A 316 43.80 -0.52 -8.04
CA PRO A 316 42.94 -0.55 -9.23
C PRO A 316 41.63 -1.29 -8.90
N ILE A 317 40.51 -0.62 -9.17
CA ILE A 317 39.15 -1.17 -8.97
C ILE A 317 39.06 -2.50 -9.73
N PRO A 318 38.54 -3.58 -9.11
CA PRO A 318 38.53 -4.90 -9.75
C PRO A 318 37.81 -4.86 -11.11
N LYS A 319 38.49 -5.35 -12.14
CA LYS A 319 38.00 -5.35 -13.54
C LYS A 319 36.69 -6.11 -13.73
N THR A 320 36.29 -6.90 -12.74
CA THR A 320 34.97 -7.54 -12.61
C THR A 320 34.02 -6.63 -11.82
N GLY A 321 32.98 -6.11 -12.48
CA GLY A 321 31.87 -5.36 -11.84
C GLY A 321 30.93 -6.24 -11.01
N LEU A 322 31.49 -7.03 -10.08
CA LEU A 322 30.82 -8.11 -9.34
C LEU A 322 30.90 -7.87 -7.81
N ARG A 323 30.24 -6.82 -7.35
CA ARG A 323 29.62 -6.67 -6.01
C ARG A 323 28.77 -5.40 -5.98
N GLY A 324 27.47 -5.56 -5.71
CA GLY A 324 26.49 -4.47 -5.75
C GLY A 324 26.42 -3.64 -4.46
N GLU A 325 27.55 -3.30 -3.83
CA GLU A 325 27.58 -2.62 -2.53
C GLU A 325 28.36 -1.31 -2.53
N ARG A 326 27.87 -0.37 -1.71
CA ARG A 326 28.46 0.94 -1.37
C ARG A 326 28.68 1.90 -2.54
N PHE A 327 27.64 2.70 -2.77
CA PHE A 327 27.75 4.03 -3.41
C PHE A 327 28.93 4.81 -2.83
N ILE A 328 29.67 5.54 -3.69
CA ILE A 328 30.90 6.21 -3.30
C ILE A 328 30.58 7.48 -2.47
N ARG A 329 30.40 7.29 -1.16
CA ARG A 329 30.51 8.33 -0.11
C ARG A 329 31.94 8.41 0.47
N LYS A 330 32.94 8.03 -0.32
CA LYS A 330 34.28 7.73 0.19
C LYS A 330 35.36 8.36 -0.67
N SER A 331 36.26 9.11 -0.02
CA SER A 331 37.41 9.74 -0.64
C SER A 331 38.41 8.69 -1.13
N CYS A 332 39.27 9.06 -2.08
CA CYS A 332 40.31 8.20 -2.61
C CYS A 332 41.59 8.98 -2.89
N LEU A 333 42.75 8.31 -2.84
CA LEU A 333 44.08 8.90 -3.02
C LEU A 333 44.81 8.24 -4.19
N VAL A 334 45.17 9.01 -5.21
CA VAL A 334 45.71 8.49 -6.48
C VAL A 334 46.92 9.31 -6.91
N GLY A 335 47.87 8.69 -7.60
CA GLY A 335 48.98 9.37 -8.27
C GLY A 335 49.57 8.52 -9.39
N GLY A 336 50.12 9.18 -10.41
CA GLY A 336 50.68 8.53 -11.60
C GLY A 336 49.67 8.35 -12.74
N LEU A 337 50.01 7.50 -13.72
CA LEU A 337 49.36 7.47 -15.03
C LEU A 337 47.86 7.11 -15.04
N ASP A 338 47.35 6.42 -14.01
CA ASP A 338 45.95 5.97 -13.92
C ASP A 338 44.99 7.05 -13.36
N GLU A 339 45.48 8.24 -13.04
CA GLU A 339 44.77 9.26 -12.26
C GLU A 339 43.45 9.75 -12.88
N LEU A 340 43.46 10.08 -14.18
CA LEU A 340 42.25 10.59 -14.87
C LEU A 340 41.15 9.52 -15.00
N ASP A 341 41.51 8.23 -15.06
CA ASP A 341 40.54 7.15 -15.04
C ASP A 341 39.97 6.93 -13.63
N ALA A 342 40.78 7.11 -12.58
CA ALA A 342 40.28 7.08 -11.20
C ALA A 342 39.35 8.28 -10.90
N LEU A 343 39.68 9.49 -11.37
CA LEU A 343 38.82 10.68 -11.28
C LEU A 343 37.45 10.44 -11.93
N ASN A 344 37.45 9.83 -13.12
CA ASN A 344 36.26 9.42 -13.85
C ASN A 344 35.41 8.42 -13.04
N HIS A 345 36.04 7.44 -12.36
CA HIS A 345 35.34 6.54 -11.45
C HIS A 345 34.75 7.25 -10.21
N PHE A 346 35.48 8.20 -9.62
CA PHE A 346 35.05 9.01 -8.48
C PHE A 346 33.85 9.91 -8.84
N VAL A 347 33.97 10.75 -9.87
CA VAL A 347 32.91 11.65 -10.35
C VAL A 347 31.65 10.86 -10.69
N ARG A 348 31.80 9.75 -11.42
CA ARG A 348 30.69 8.82 -11.71
C ARG A 348 30.05 8.25 -10.45
N GLY A 349 30.83 8.00 -9.39
CA GLY A 349 30.33 7.59 -8.08
C GLY A 349 29.42 8.63 -7.43
N VAL A 350 29.91 9.87 -7.34
CA VAL A 350 29.17 11.02 -6.77
C VAL A 350 27.87 11.27 -7.54
N LEU A 351 27.95 11.45 -8.86
CA LEU A 351 26.80 11.71 -9.73
C LEU A 351 25.73 10.60 -9.67
N ARG A 352 26.15 9.33 -9.60
CA ARG A 352 25.22 8.19 -9.43
C ARG A 352 24.58 8.17 -8.04
N SER A 353 25.36 8.45 -6.98
CA SER A 353 24.84 8.53 -5.61
C SER A 353 23.77 9.60 -5.47
N HIS A 354 24.00 10.78 -6.07
CA HIS A 354 23.05 11.90 -6.13
C HIS A 354 21.70 11.49 -6.74
N LEU A 355 21.73 10.99 -7.99
CA LEU A 355 20.54 10.54 -8.72
C LEU A 355 19.79 9.41 -8.01
N VAL A 356 20.51 8.43 -7.47
CA VAL A 356 19.91 7.28 -6.77
C VAL A 356 19.25 7.74 -5.46
N THR A 357 19.86 8.68 -4.74
CA THR A 357 19.29 9.23 -3.51
C THR A 357 17.94 9.91 -3.80
N VAL A 358 17.89 10.79 -4.80
CA VAL A 358 16.62 11.45 -5.20
C VAL A 358 15.58 10.43 -5.67
N ALA A 359 15.97 9.51 -6.56
CA ALA A 359 15.05 8.51 -7.11
C ALA A 359 14.48 7.56 -6.03
N MET A 360 15.24 7.26 -4.97
CA MET A 360 14.74 6.48 -3.83
C MET A 360 13.71 7.23 -3.01
N HIS A 361 13.95 8.51 -2.66
CA HIS A 361 12.99 9.30 -1.90
C HIS A 361 11.68 9.51 -2.68
N LEU A 362 11.75 9.82 -3.98
CA LEU A 362 10.56 9.92 -4.83
C LEU A 362 9.78 8.60 -4.89
N ASN A 363 10.47 7.46 -5.07
CA ASN A 363 9.82 6.15 -5.05
C ASN A 363 9.20 5.81 -3.67
N GLN A 364 9.82 6.24 -2.56
CA GLN A 364 9.24 6.08 -1.21
C GLN A 364 7.92 6.85 -1.11
N VAL A 365 7.89 8.11 -1.54
CA VAL A 365 6.68 8.95 -1.61
C VAL A 365 5.59 8.28 -2.47
N HIS A 366 5.92 7.84 -3.69
CA HIS A 366 4.96 7.13 -4.55
C HIS A 366 4.42 5.86 -3.89
N CYS A 367 5.29 5.07 -3.25
CA CYS A 367 4.88 3.84 -2.57
C CYS A 367 4.04 4.08 -1.30
N ALA A 368 4.21 5.21 -0.62
CA ALA A 368 3.40 5.63 0.52
C ALA A 368 1.98 6.00 0.08
N ILE A 369 1.85 6.90 -0.90
CA ILE A 369 0.54 7.32 -1.45
C ILE A 369 -0.22 6.11 -2.00
N LEU A 370 0.44 5.23 -2.76
CA LEU A 370 -0.17 4.00 -3.29
C LEU A 370 -0.68 3.06 -2.19
N ARG A 371 0.01 3.00 -1.04
CA ARG A 371 -0.43 2.21 0.11
C ARG A 371 -1.65 2.84 0.78
N ARG A 372 -1.66 4.16 1.01
CA ARG A 372 -2.83 4.89 1.53
C ARG A 372 -4.03 4.76 0.60
N PHE A 373 -3.83 4.82 -0.72
CA PHE A 373 -4.89 4.57 -1.72
C PHE A 373 -5.50 3.17 -1.64
N ILE A 374 -4.70 2.13 -1.38
CA ILE A 374 -5.21 0.76 -1.21
C ILE A 374 -6.05 0.64 0.07
N LEU A 375 -5.64 1.31 1.15
CA LEU A 375 -6.42 1.37 2.40
C LEU A 375 -7.72 2.17 2.22
N CYS A 376 -7.65 3.39 1.69
CA CYS A 376 -8.82 4.22 1.38
C CYS A 376 -9.82 3.50 0.45
N ALA A 377 -9.34 2.78 -0.58
CA ALA A 377 -10.20 1.96 -1.42
C ALA A 377 -10.81 0.75 -0.69
N PHE A 378 -10.16 0.22 0.35
CA PHE A 378 -10.68 -0.85 1.22
C PHE A 378 -11.76 -0.32 2.16
N ASP A 379 -11.55 0.83 2.80
CA ASP A 379 -12.55 1.41 3.70
C ASP A 379 -13.80 1.88 2.93
N LYS A 380 -13.63 2.50 1.76
CA LYS A 380 -14.76 2.81 0.86
C LYS A 380 -15.46 1.54 0.37
N ALA A 381 -14.74 0.47 0.02
CA ALA A 381 -15.36 -0.82 -0.33
C ALA A 381 -16.17 -1.43 0.83
N ARG A 382 -15.62 -1.39 2.04
CA ARG A 382 -16.20 -1.88 3.28
C ARG A 382 -17.49 -1.12 3.60
N GLU A 383 -17.50 0.20 3.45
CA GLU A 383 -18.69 1.04 3.63
C GLU A 383 -19.81 0.69 2.64
N ILE A 384 -19.50 0.62 1.34
CA ILE A 384 -20.45 0.29 0.26
C ILE A 384 -21.12 -1.08 0.51
N GLN A 385 -20.41 -2.04 1.09
CA GLN A 385 -20.98 -3.34 1.44
C GLN A 385 -21.75 -3.34 2.78
N ILE A 386 -21.17 -2.73 3.84
CA ILE A 386 -21.70 -2.82 5.20
C ILE A 386 -22.90 -1.92 5.43
N THR A 387 -22.92 -0.69 4.89
CA THR A 387 -24.00 0.27 5.17
C THR A 387 -25.38 -0.22 4.68
N PRO A 388 -25.54 -0.72 3.43
CA PRO A 388 -26.78 -1.36 2.99
C PRO A 388 -27.13 -2.65 3.75
N ALA A 389 -26.15 -3.36 4.30
CA ALA A 389 -26.39 -4.53 5.14
C ALA A 389 -26.92 -4.15 6.54
N ARG A 390 -26.34 -3.12 7.18
CA ARG A 390 -26.83 -2.55 8.44
C ARG A 390 -28.26 -2.03 8.31
N MET A 391 -28.59 -1.35 7.20
CA MET A 391 -29.96 -0.89 6.94
C MET A 391 -30.96 -2.03 6.77
N ARG A 392 -30.60 -3.09 6.03
CA ARG A 392 -31.45 -4.29 5.90
C ARG A 392 -31.67 -4.99 7.24
N TYR A 393 -30.62 -5.14 8.04
CA TYR A 393 -30.71 -5.70 9.39
C TYR A 393 -31.61 -4.86 10.31
N ALA A 394 -31.49 -3.53 10.26
CA ALA A 394 -32.34 -2.63 11.05
C ALA A 394 -33.83 -2.74 10.66
N LEU A 395 -34.12 -2.80 9.35
CA LEU A 395 -35.47 -3.01 8.82
C LEU A 395 -36.04 -4.38 9.22
N GLU A 396 -35.23 -5.43 9.17
CA GLU A 396 -35.64 -6.79 9.55
C GLU A 396 -35.95 -6.90 11.05
N LYS A 397 -35.08 -6.34 11.91
CA LYS A 397 -35.25 -6.36 13.37
C LYS A 397 -36.38 -5.45 13.86
N GLU A 398 -36.61 -4.31 13.22
CA GLU A 398 -37.78 -3.49 13.54
C GLU A 398 -39.09 -4.17 13.10
N LYS A 399 -39.11 -4.82 11.93
CA LYS A 399 -40.26 -5.60 11.47
C LYS A 399 -40.56 -6.80 12.38
N GLU A 400 -39.52 -7.46 12.90
CA GLU A 400 -39.66 -8.51 13.92
C GLU A 400 -40.30 -7.95 15.20
N LEU A 401 -39.79 -6.83 15.72
CA LEU A 401 -40.34 -6.12 16.88
C LEU A 401 -41.81 -5.71 16.65
N TYR A 402 -42.12 -5.08 15.51
CA TYR A 402 -43.48 -4.69 15.13
C TYR A 402 -44.45 -5.88 15.12
N ASN A 403 -44.05 -6.99 14.49
CA ASN A 403 -44.86 -8.21 14.45
C ASN A 403 -45.13 -8.76 15.86
N VAL A 404 -44.11 -8.80 16.73
CA VAL A 404 -44.26 -9.24 18.13
C VAL A 404 -45.20 -8.32 18.91
N LEU A 405 -45.05 -7.00 18.79
CA LEU A 405 -45.93 -6.02 19.46
C LEU A 405 -47.39 -6.15 19.00
N VAL A 406 -47.63 -6.36 17.71
CA VAL A 406 -48.99 -6.57 17.16
C VAL A 406 -49.56 -7.95 17.53
N ALA A 407 -48.73 -8.99 17.61
CA ALA A 407 -49.11 -10.31 18.10
C ALA A 407 -49.51 -10.27 19.59
N MET A 408 -48.69 -9.64 20.44
CA MET A 408 -49.05 -9.37 21.85
C MET A 408 -50.38 -8.61 21.94
N ALA A 409 -50.56 -7.57 21.13
CA ALA A 409 -51.80 -6.79 21.07
C ALA A 409 -53.02 -7.52 20.42
N SER A 410 -52.91 -8.81 20.12
CA SER A 410 -54.00 -9.64 19.59
C SER A 410 -54.20 -10.95 20.37
N GLU A 411 -53.15 -11.73 20.63
CA GLU A 411 -53.24 -12.96 21.43
C GLU A 411 -53.51 -12.68 22.91
N LYS A 412 -52.84 -11.68 23.51
CA LYS A 412 -52.99 -11.36 24.94
C LYS A 412 -54.34 -10.74 25.29
N GLN A 413 -55.27 -10.48 24.36
CA GLN A 413 -56.50 -9.74 24.69
C GLN A 413 -57.36 -10.42 25.78
N ALA A 414 -57.29 -11.76 25.92
CA ALA A 414 -57.86 -12.48 27.05
C ALA A 414 -57.12 -12.19 28.37
N GLU A 415 -55.78 -12.27 28.39
CA GLU A 415 -54.96 -11.92 29.56
C GLU A 415 -55.09 -10.44 29.94
N VAL A 416 -55.13 -9.52 28.98
CA VAL A 416 -55.37 -8.09 29.20
C VAL A 416 -56.75 -7.86 29.84
N THR A 417 -57.76 -8.67 29.50
CA THR A 417 -59.07 -8.63 30.18
C THR A 417 -58.95 -9.07 31.65
N VAL A 418 -58.17 -10.10 31.95
CA VAL A 418 -57.89 -10.56 33.33
C VAL A 418 -57.08 -9.52 34.09
N LEU A 419 -56.01 -8.99 33.50
CA LEU A 419 -55.16 -7.93 34.04
C LEU A 419 -55.97 -6.68 34.39
N ILE A 420 -56.87 -6.24 33.50
CA ILE A 420 -57.79 -5.12 33.73
C ILE A 420 -58.75 -5.42 34.88
N THR A 421 -59.28 -6.64 34.98
CA THR A 421 -60.17 -7.04 36.08
C THR A 421 -59.45 -6.96 37.42
N ILE A 422 -58.26 -7.59 37.53
CA ILE A 422 -57.43 -7.55 38.75
C ILE A 422 -56.97 -6.11 39.08
N THR A 423 -56.78 -5.25 38.08
CA THR A 423 -56.40 -3.84 38.30
C THR A 423 -57.60 -3.00 38.77
N LEU A 424 -58.78 -3.20 38.17
CA LEU A 424 -60.03 -2.57 38.61
C LEU A 424 -60.38 -2.95 40.06
N GLU A 425 -60.20 -4.22 40.44
CA GLU A 425 -60.43 -4.69 41.80
C GLU A 425 -59.38 -4.13 42.78
N SER A 426 -58.09 -4.26 42.44
CA SER A 426 -56.97 -3.81 43.28
C SER A 426 -56.96 -2.31 43.56
N MET A 427 -57.44 -1.47 42.62
CA MET A 427 -57.48 -0.02 42.77
C MET A 427 -58.84 0.50 43.27
N ARG A 428 -59.85 -0.38 43.43
CA ARG A 428 -61.24 0.02 43.68
C ARG A 428 -61.41 0.89 44.92
N THR A 429 -60.70 0.55 46.01
CA THR A 429 -60.75 1.30 47.27
C THR A 429 -59.93 2.59 47.21
N GLU A 430 -58.76 2.55 46.58
CA GLU A 430 -57.84 3.68 46.42
C GLU A 430 -58.48 4.81 45.61
N LEU A 431 -59.02 4.50 44.42
CA LEU A 431 -59.66 5.47 43.52
C LEU A 431 -60.91 6.12 44.12
N VAL A 432 -61.63 5.39 44.98
CA VAL A 432 -62.85 5.88 45.64
C VAL A 432 -62.50 6.85 46.76
N GLU A 433 -61.42 6.61 47.53
CA GLU A 433 -60.91 7.58 48.51
C GLU A 433 -60.18 8.76 47.87
N GLU A 434 -59.44 8.57 46.77
CA GLU A 434 -58.84 9.67 46.01
C GLU A 434 -59.95 10.59 45.45
N ALA A 435 -61.00 10.02 44.85
CA ALA A 435 -62.17 10.78 44.42
C ALA A 435 -62.87 11.49 45.59
N ALA A 436 -62.95 10.88 46.78
CA ALA A 436 -63.52 11.50 47.97
C ALA A 436 -62.77 12.76 48.43
N GLN A 437 -61.48 12.86 48.13
CA GLN A 437 -60.60 13.97 48.50
C GLN A 437 -60.42 14.99 47.36
N TYR A 438 -60.59 14.57 46.10
CA TYR A 438 -60.36 15.37 44.89
C TYR A 438 -61.06 16.75 44.91
N GLN A 439 -60.26 17.81 44.71
CA GLN A 439 -60.73 19.20 44.66
C GLN A 439 -61.01 19.62 43.20
N PHE A 440 -62.21 20.15 42.95
CA PHE A 440 -62.63 20.59 41.61
C PHE A 440 -61.89 21.84 41.14
N ARG A 441 -61.47 21.85 39.87
CA ARG A 441 -60.61 22.90 39.29
C ARG A 441 -61.37 24.01 38.56
N GLY A 442 -62.64 23.78 38.18
CA GLY A 442 -63.43 24.79 37.48
C GLY A 442 -63.82 25.99 38.36
N ALA A 443 -63.62 27.22 37.85
CA ALA A 443 -63.99 28.47 38.56
C ALA A 443 -65.50 28.61 38.88
N SER A 444 -66.37 27.86 38.20
CA SER A 444 -67.80 27.75 38.49
C SER A 444 -68.16 26.68 39.55
N LEU A 445 -67.17 25.99 40.10
CA LEU A 445 -67.26 24.99 41.18
C LEU A 445 -66.47 25.42 42.42
N SER A 446 -65.35 26.12 42.26
CA SER A 446 -64.48 26.57 43.36
C SER A 446 -65.05 27.70 44.23
N ALA A 447 -66.19 28.30 43.84
CA ALA A 447 -66.81 29.43 44.54
C ALA A 447 -67.58 29.06 45.84
N ALA A 448 -67.39 27.84 46.35
CA ALA A 448 -68.11 27.34 47.53
C ALA A 448 -67.18 26.52 48.43
N GLY A 449 -66.54 27.20 49.39
CA GLY A 449 -65.70 26.57 50.41
C GLY A 449 -66.53 25.83 51.45
N GLU A 450 -66.26 24.52 51.57
CA GLU A 450 -66.60 23.54 52.65
C GLU A 450 -68.06 23.39 53.12
N SER A 451 -68.90 24.43 53.13
CA SER A 451 -70.36 24.31 53.12
C SER A 451 -70.86 24.41 51.67
N GLY A 452 -70.85 23.26 50.98
CA GLY A 452 -70.95 23.20 49.52
C GLY A 452 -72.25 23.73 48.89
N PRO A 453 -72.23 24.04 47.58
CA PRO A 453 -73.34 24.69 46.89
C PRO A 453 -74.41 23.66 46.50
N GLU A 454 -75.65 24.12 46.37
CA GLU A 454 -76.71 23.29 45.77
C GLU A 454 -76.41 23.09 44.28
N GLY A 455 -76.10 21.83 43.92
CA GLY A 455 -75.59 21.49 42.60
C GLY A 455 -76.62 21.71 41.50
N THR A 456 -76.53 22.84 40.79
CA THR A 456 -77.31 23.02 39.55
C THR A 456 -76.99 21.89 38.55
N PRO A 457 -77.91 21.46 37.68
CA PRO A 457 -77.67 20.37 36.73
C PRO A 457 -76.45 20.58 35.80
N ARG A 458 -75.99 21.83 35.63
CA ARG A 458 -74.74 22.15 34.93
C ARG A 458 -73.50 21.90 35.80
N ALA A 459 -73.54 22.29 37.07
CA ALA A 459 -72.44 22.05 38.03
C ALA A 459 -72.26 20.54 38.32
N VAL A 460 -73.36 19.81 38.54
CA VAL A 460 -73.34 18.35 38.77
C VAL A 460 -72.70 17.61 37.58
N ARG A 461 -73.03 18.03 36.34
CA ARG A 461 -72.41 17.47 35.13
C ARG A 461 -70.91 17.76 35.03
N LEU A 462 -70.48 18.98 35.35
CA LEU A 462 -69.05 19.36 35.31
C LEU A 462 -68.25 18.60 36.38
N ALA A 463 -68.74 18.56 37.62
CA ALA A 463 -68.13 17.82 38.71
C ALA A 463 -68.03 16.31 38.41
N ALA A 464 -69.07 15.72 37.82
CA ALA A 464 -69.05 14.32 37.39
C ALA A 464 -68.02 14.06 36.27
N THR A 465 -67.84 14.99 35.33
CA THR A 465 -66.79 14.86 34.30
C THR A 465 -65.37 15.07 34.82
N GLU A 466 -65.14 15.90 35.86
CA GLU A 466 -63.82 15.97 36.51
C GLU A 466 -63.46 14.66 37.23
N ILE A 467 -64.38 14.05 37.99
CA ILE A 467 -64.15 12.74 38.63
C ILE A 467 -63.96 11.64 37.57
N GLN A 468 -64.75 11.67 36.50
CA GLN A 468 -64.61 10.73 35.39
C GLN A 468 -63.21 10.82 34.75
N GLN A 469 -62.67 12.03 34.57
CA GLN A 469 -61.31 12.23 34.07
C GLN A 469 -60.25 11.73 35.05
N LEU A 470 -60.39 11.98 36.36
CA LEU A 470 -59.49 11.44 37.39
C LEU A 470 -59.42 9.91 37.34
N VAL A 471 -60.58 9.23 37.43
CA VAL A 471 -60.65 7.77 37.52
C VAL A 471 -60.21 7.12 36.21
N LEU A 472 -60.59 7.67 35.04
CA LEU A 472 -60.09 7.15 33.75
C LEU A 472 -58.58 7.35 33.60
N SER A 473 -58.03 8.50 34.00
CA SER A 473 -56.59 8.80 33.91
C SER A 473 -55.77 7.83 34.76
N ARG A 474 -56.12 7.70 36.05
CA ARG A 474 -55.45 6.78 36.98
C ARG A 474 -55.53 5.32 36.51
N LEU A 475 -56.72 4.87 36.07
CA LEU A 475 -56.90 3.52 35.55
C LEU A 475 -56.07 3.27 34.28
N SER A 476 -56.04 4.24 33.36
CA SER A 476 -55.24 4.16 32.13
C SER A 476 -53.75 4.01 32.45
N HIS A 477 -53.23 4.83 33.38
CA HIS A 477 -51.83 4.80 33.78
C HIS A 477 -51.45 3.47 34.46
N ALA A 478 -52.29 2.94 35.36
CA ALA A 478 -52.03 1.68 36.03
C ALA A 478 -52.10 0.47 35.09
N VAL A 479 -53.05 0.46 34.13
CA VAL A 479 -53.14 -0.60 33.12
C VAL A 479 -51.96 -0.51 32.14
N ALA A 480 -51.59 0.70 31.67
CA ALA A 480 -50.41 0.89 30.81
C ALA A 480 -49.12 0.42 31.50
N ARG A 481 -48.90 0.79 32.77
CA ARG A 481 -47.74 0.34 33.56
C ARG A 481 -47.70 -1.19 33.72
N ARG A 482 -48.84 -1.85 33.96
CA ARG A 482 -48.92 -3.32 34.06
C ARG A 482 -48.78 -4.03 32.71
N LEU A 483 -49.15 -3.39 31.59
CA LEU A 483 -48.86 -3.90 30.24
C LEU A 483 -47.36 -3.83 29.95
N VAL A 484 -46.72 -2.70 30.25
CA VAL A 484 -45.26 -2.51 30.11
C VAL A 484 -44.48 -3.60 30.85
N CYS A 485 -44.78 -3.88 32.13
CA CYS A 485 -44.09 -4.93 32.89
C CYS A 485 -44.31 -6.38 32.37
N SER A 486 -45.11 -6.57 31.30
CA SER A 486 -45.21 -7.83 30.56
C SER A 486 -44.40 -7.84 29.24
N MET A 487 -43.71 -6.74 28.95
CA MET A 487 -42.87 -6.50 27.76
C MET A 487 -41.37 -6.41 28.10
N ASP A 488 -41.00 -6.20 29.36
CA ASP A 488 -39.60 -6.06 29.82
C ASP A 488 -38.68 -7.18 29.27
N CYS A 489 -39.19 -8.41 29.13
CA CYS A 489 -38.49 -9.56 28.58
C CYS A 489 -38.12 -9.49 27.08
N LEU A 490 -38.55 -8.46 26.35
CA LEU A 490 -38.17 -8.17 24.96
C LEU A 490 -37.14 -7.03 24.84
N GLN A 491 -36.88 -6.29 25.93
CA GLN A 491 -36.24 -4.98 25.86
C GLN A 491 -34.71 -5.07 25.69
N ASP A 492 -34.04 -5.91 26.48
CA ASP A 492 -32.57 -5.84 26.61
C ASP A 492 -31.78 -6.33 25.37
N SER A 493 -32.29 -7.33 24.65
CA SER A 493 -31.54 -7.99 23.56
C SER A 493 -31.78 -7.35 22.18
N VAL A 494 -33.04 -7.20 21.78
CA VAL A 494 -33.43 -6.71 20.44
C VAL A 494 -33.28 -5.19 20.36
N VAL A 495 -33.90 -4.46 21.29
CA VAL A 495 -33.94 -2.99 21.26
C VAL A 495 -32.54 -2.41 21.46
N GLY A 496 -31.80 -2.87 22.48
CA GLY A 496 -30.44 -2.40 22.76
C GLY A 496 -29.46 -2.63 21.60
N THR A 497 -29.67 -3.67 20.78
CA THR A 497 -28.85 -3.94 19.58
C THR A 497 -29.29 -3.09 18.40
N LEU A 498 -30.60 -3.01 18.13
CA LEU A 498 -31.16 -2.20 17.05
C LEU A 498 -30.86 -0.70 17.23
N LEU A 499 -31.04 -0.17 18.44
CA LEU A 499 -30.74 1.23 18.77
C LEU A 499 -29.24 1.55 18.54
N ARG A 500 -28.32 0.66 18.95
CA ARG A 500 -26.89 0.81 18.65
C ARG A 500 -26.60 0.82 17.14
N THR A 501 -27.26 -0.03 16.34
CA THR A 501 -27.08 0.00 14.88
C THR A 501 -27.63 1.27 14.23
N LEU A 502 -28.76 1.80 14.71
CA LEU A 502 -29.34 3.06 14.22
C LEU A 502 -28.48 4.27 14.63
N CYS A 503 -28.12 4.38 15.91
CA CYS A 503 -27.23 5.45 16.38
C CYS A 503 -25.82 5.36 15.76
N SER A 504 -25.36 4.18 15.31
CA SER A 504 -24.13 4.07 14.51
C SER A 504 -24.29 4.64 13.09
N LEU A 505 -25.47 4.50 12.46
CA LEU A 505 -25.76 5.07 11.14
C LEU A 505 -26.09 6.57 11.21
N GLU A 506 -26.51 7.06 12.38
CA GLU A 506 -26.81 8.47 12.66
C GLU A 506 -25.64 9.25 13.29
N LYS A 507 -24.55 8.57 13.67
CA LYS A 507 -23.31 9.22 14.15
C LYS A 507 -22.36 9.56 13.01
N THR A 508 -22.22 8.69 12.01
CA THR A 508 -21.50 8.99 10.76
C THR A 508 -22.13 10.18 10.04
N ASP A 509 -23.46 10.22 9.96
CA ASP A 509 -24.26 11.36 9.46
C ASP A 509 -23.96 12.70 10.17
N LYS A 510 -23.58 12.67 11.46
CA LYS A 510 -23.26 13.89 12.23
C LYS A 510 -21.80 14.32 12.15
N ALA A 511 -20.86 13.39 11.99
CA ALA A 511 -19.44 13.72 11.87
C ALA A 511 -19.15 14.59 10.63
N GLU A 512 -19.88 14.36 9.53
CA GLU A 512 -19.70 15.12 8.27
C GLU A 512 -20.38 16.49 8.25
N VAL A 513 -21.21 16.84 9.26
CA VAL A 513 -21.94 18.12 9.33
C VAL A 513 -21.15 19.24 10.05
N GLY A 514 -20.03 18.89 10.71
CA GLY A 514 -19.05 19.88 11.20
C GLY A 514 -19.22 20.36 12.64
N ASP A 515 -20.08 19.73 13.45
CA ASP A 515 -20.16 19.98 14.90
C ASP A 515 -18.96 19.33 15.62
N ILE A 516 -17.86 20.06 15.75
CA ILE A 516 -16.62 19.59 16.42
C ILE A 516 -16.80 19.54 17.94
N ALA A 517 -17.15 18.37 18.47
CA ALA A 517 -17.05 18.04 19.90
C ALA A 517 -16.79 16.53 20.13
N ASP A 518 -15.94 16.23 21.12
CA ASP A 518 -15.67 14.92 21.72
C ASP A 518 -15.21 13.77 20.78
N MET A 519 -13.91 13.80 20.45
CA MET A 519 -13.17 12.68 19.85
C MET A 519 -12.94 11.52 20.85
N ALA A 520 -13.25 10.29 20.43
CA ALA A 520 -12.81 9.04 21.06
C ALA A 520 -12.76 7.89 20.04
N ASP A 521 -11.77 7.01 20.16
CA ASP A 521 -11.35 6.05 19.11
C ASP A 521 -12.43 5.02 18.67
N PRO A 522 -12.51 4.68 17.37
CA PRO A 522 -13.44 3.67 16.84
C PRO A 522 -12.86 2.25 16.66
N GLU A 523 -11.62 1.97 17.10
CA GLU A 523 -10.95 0.65 16.94
C GLU A 523 -10.87 -0.17 18.24
N LEU A 524 -12.01 -0.70 18.72
CA LEU A 524 -12.02 -1.86 19.63
C LEU A 524 -13.31 -2.68 19.51
N PHE A 525 -13.24 -3.76 18.72
CA PHE A 525 -14.37 -4.65 18.47
C PHE A 525 -14.46 -5.76 19.53
N VAL A 526 -15.67 -5.94 20.08
CA VAL A 526 -16.26 -7.22 20.52
C VAL A 526 -15.31 -8.22 21.21
N SER A 527 -15.17 -8.12 22.53
CA SER A 527 -15.11 -9.32 23.39
C SER A 527 -15.45 -9.01 24.86
N GLN A 528 -16.08 -10.01 25.51
CA GLN A 528 -16.35 -10.13 26.96
C GLN A 528 -17.31 -9.12 27.63
N ASP A 529 -17.82 -9.57 28.79
CA ASP A 529 -18.97 -9.00 29.49
C ASP A 529 -18.70 -7.64 30.14
N SER A 530 -19.55 -6.65 29.85
CA SER A 530 -19.77 -5.48 30.69
C SER A 530 -21.28 -5.24 30.87
N LYS A 531 -21.82 -5.61 32.03
CA LYS A 531 -23.24 -5.34 32.37
C LYS A 531 -23.47 -3.89 32.82
N ASP A 532 -22.40 -3.23 33.23
CA ASP A 532 -22.45 -2.13 34.21
C ASP A 532 -22.76 -0.76 33.58
N THR A 533 -23.04 -0.70 32.27
CA THR A 533 -23.50 0.51 31.56
C THR A 533 -24.97 0.45 31.13
N ALA A 534 -25.72 -0.59 31.54
CA ALA A 534 -27.15 -0.73 31.22
C ALA A 534 -28.08 -0.18 32.32
N GLU A 535 -27.61 -0.05 33.56
CA GLU A 535 -28.48 0.07 34.75
C GLU A 535 -29.03 1.47 35.09
N ASN A 536 -28.95 2.46 34.19
CA ASN A 536 -29.43 3.82 34.49
C ASN A 536 -30.33 4.43 33.41
N TRP A 537 -31.37 3.67 33.02
CA TRP A 537 -32.47 4.16 32.18
C TRP A 537 -33.54 4.83 33.06
N ASP A 538 -33.35 6.11 33.39
CA ASP A 538 -34.29 6.84 34.26
C ASP A 538 -35.63 7.12 33.54
N LEU A 539 -36.56 6.17 33.70
CA LEU A 539 -37.90 6.18 33.16
C LEU A 539 -38.78 7.34 33.67
N SER A 540 -38.37 8.09 34.70
CA SER A 540 -39.15 9.22 35.22
C SER A 540 -39.32 10.33 34.18
N SER A 541 -38.30 10.61 33.37
CA SER A 541 -38.30 11.71 32.40
C SER A 541 -39.33 11.56 31.28
N CYS A 542 -39.79 10.33 30.99
CA CYS A 542 -40.83 10.08 30.00
C CYS A 542 -42.27 10.22 30.54
N THR A 543 -42.46 10.62 31.80
CA THR A 543 -43.79 10.66 32.44
C THR A 543 -44.42 12.07 32.54
N GLU A 544 -43.67 13.14 32.28
CA GLU A 544 -44.24 14.49 32.30
C GLU A 544 -45.14 14.74 31.09
N SER A 545 -46.43 14.96 31.36
CA SER A 545 -47.46 15.13 30.35
C SER A 545 -47.47 16.54 29.74
N GLN A 546 -46.46 16.88 28.94
CA GLN A 546 -46.61 17.94 27.95
C GLN A 546 -47.53 17.44 26.82
N GLY A 547 -48.55 18.25 26.49
CA GLY A 547 -49.58 17.85 25.54
C GLY A 547 -49.01 17.66 24.12
N LEU A 548 -49.60 16.74 23.35
CA LEU A 548 -49.18 16.41 21.99
C LEU A 548 -49.49 17.55 20.99
N VAL A 549 -48.77 18.66 21.10
CA VAL A 549 -48.70 19.68 20.06
C VAL A 549 -47.79 19.14 18.96
N VAL A 550 -48.38 18.76 17.83
CA VAL A 550 -47.62 18.52 16.59
C VAL A 550 -47.12 19.87 16.10
N SER A 551 -45.95 20.29 16.62
CA SER A 551 -45.25 21.47 16.11
C SER A 551 -44.80 21.17 14.69
N THR A 552 -45.33 21.90 13.72
CA THR A 552 -45.06 21.68 12.28
C THR A 552 -43.66 22.12 11.84
N ASN A 553 -42.79 22.49 12.79
CA ASN A 553 -41.40 22.90 12.58
C ASN A 553 -40.48 22.10 13.51
N GLN A 554 -40.05 20.91 13.09
CA GLN A 554 -38.86 20.21 13.61
C GLN A 554 -38.10 19.59 12.42
N GLY A 555 -36.81 19.32 12.61
CA GLY A 555 -35.91 18.80 11.56
C GLY A 555 -36.20 17.34 11.16
N PRO A 556 -35.34 16.73 10.32
CA PRO A 556 -35.48 15.32 9.94
C PRO A 556 -35.53 14.42 11.18
N GLN A 557 -36.63 13.68 11.31
CA GLN A 557 -36.87 12.83 12.47
C GLN A 557 -35.96 11.60 12.41
N LEU A 558 -35.07 11.45 13.39
CA LEU A 558 -34.12 10.33 13.45
C LEU A 558 -34.82 8.97 13.59
N ALA A 559 -34.25 7.93 13.00
CA ALA A 559 -34.79 6.58 13.06
C ALA A 559 -34.64 5.96 14.45
N SER A 560 -33.57 6.31 15.20
CA SER A 560 -33.44 5.95 16.62
C SER A 560 -34.49 6.65 17.49
N ASP A 561 -34.88 7.89 17.17
CA ASP A 561 -35.96 8.59 17.89
C ASP A 561 -37.35 8.06 17.52
N ALA A 562 -37.58 7.69 16.25
CA ALA A 562 -38.78 6.97 15.85
C ALA A 562 -38.88 5.58 16.54
N LEU A 563 -37.77 4.88 16.75
CA LEU A 563 -37.74 3.64 17.54
C LEU A 563 -38.01 3.90 19.04
N LYS A 564 -37.46 4.96 19.63
CA LYS A 564 -37.83 5.40 20.99
C LYS A 564 -39.32 5.72 21.10
N GLN A 565 -39.93 6.25 20.03
CA GLN A 565 -41.38 6.45 19.95
C GLN A 565 -42.19 5.16 19.82
N ILE A 566 -41.68 4.10 19.16
CA ILE A 566 -42.32 2.77 19.17
C ILE A 566 -42.41 2.23 20.61
N LEU A 567 -41.38 2.45 21.41
CA LEU A 567 -41.34 2.05 22.82
C LEU A 567 -42.29 2.93 23.65
N SER A 568 -42.21 4.26 23.57
CA SER A 568 -43.09 5.16 24.34
C SER A 568 -44.56 5.14 23.90
N ALA A 569 -44.86 4.66 22.69
CA ALA A 569 -46.22 4.35 22.23
C ALA A 569 -46.90 3.29 23.12
N ALA A 570 -46.14 2.35 23.70
CA ALA A 570 -46.67 1.35 24.65
C ALA A 570 -47.03 1.98 26.01
N TYR A 571 -46.22 2.92 26.51
CA TYR A 571 -46.44 3.62 27.78
C TYR A 571 -47.59 4.63 27.69
N SER A 572 -47.81 5.22 26.51
CA SER A 572 -48.68 6.40 26.32
C SER A 572 -50.14 6.08 25.97
N VAL A 573 -50.62 4.86 26.22
CA VAL A 573 -52.02 4.47 25.97
C VAL A 573 -52.95 5.19 26.95
N GLN A 574 -53.70 6.18 26.43
CA GLN A 574 -54.66 6.99 27.16
C GLN A 574 -56.11 6.60 26.83
N LEU A 575 -56.89 6.24 27.86
CA LEU A 575 -58.33 6.01 27.82
C LEU A 575 -59.10 7.31 27.50
N SER A 576 -59.09 7.73 26.23
CA SER A 576 -59.74 8.97 25.80
C SER A 576 -61.26 8.93 25.98
N THR A 577 -61.82 10.04 26.46
CA THR A 577 -63.27 10.24 26.61
C THR A 577 -64.02 10.35 25.28
N SER A 578 -63.29 10.55 24.18
CA SER A 578 -63.82 10.95 22.87
C SER A 578 -63.95 9.83 21.84
N SER A 579 -63.25 8.70 22.00
CA SER A 579 -63.14 7.65 20.96
C SER A 579 -64.00 6.39 21.20
N SER A 580 -64.55 6.20 22.41
CA SER A 580 -65.20 4.95 22.83
C SER A 580 -66.69 5.12 23.17
N SER A 581 -67.52 5.43 22.17
CA SER A 581 -68.96 5.69 22.33
C SER A 581 -69.72 4.59 23.09
N SER A 582 -69.37 3.32 22.90
CA SER A 582 -70.05 2.15 23.50
C SER A 582 -69.61 1.78 24.93
N VAL A 583 -68.52 2.38 25.43
CA VAL A 583 -68.14 2.32 26.86
C VAL A 583 -68.79 3.51 27.58
N MET A 584 -68.68 4.70 26.99
CA MET A 584 -69.26 5.92 27.56
C MET A 584 -70.79 5.86 27.66
N HIS A 585 -71.49 5.17 26.75
CA HIS A 585 -72.94 5.01 26.81
C HIS A 585 -73.44 4.42 28.14
N GLY A 586 -72.73 3.45 28.73
CA GLY A 586 -73.11 2.83 30.01
C GLY A 586 -72.98 3.80 31.19
N PHE A 587 -71.89 4.58 31.23
CA PHE A 587 -71.70 5.64 32.22
C PHE A 587 -72.69 6.79 32.03
N VAL A 588 -72.92 7.22 30.78
CA VAL A 588 -73.87 8.31 30.46
C VAL A 588 -75.30 7.91 30.80
N GLU A 589 -75.70 6.65 30.64
CA GLU A 589 -77.03 6.18 31.08
C GLU A 589 -77.18 6.24 32.60
N ARG A 590 -76.17 5.81 33.37
CA ARG A 590 -76.20 5.92 34.84
C ARG A 590 -76.11 7.36 35.33
N LEU A 591 -75.28 8.18 34.70
CA LEU A 591 -75.21 9.62 34.99
C LEU A 591 -76.55 10.30 34.67
N ARG A 592 -77.28 9.85 33.65
CA ARG A 592 -78.64 10.29 33.32
C ARG A 592 -79.66 9.81 34.36
N GLN A 593 -79.52 8.60 34.90
CA GLN A 593 -80.34 8.11 36.03
C GLN A 593 -80.07 8.91 37.32
N LEU A 594 -78.81 9.17 37.66
CA LEU A 594 -78.41 10.08 38.74
C LEU A 594 -79.01 11.48 38.53
N LEU A 595 -78.90 12.06 37.33
CA LEU A 595 -79.46 13.38 37.01
C LEU A 595 -80.99 13.38 37.02
N HIS A 596 -81.67 12.29 36.63
CA HIS A 596 -83.11 12.15 36.80
C HIS A 596 -83.51 12.12 38.28
N SER A 597 -82.69 11.57 39.19
CA SER A 597 -82.95 11.70 40.63
C SER A 597 -82.86 13.16 41.15
N VAL A 598 -82.23 14.07 40.39
CA VAL A 598 -82.19 15.52 40.65
C VAL A 598 -83.33 16.28 39.97
N GLN A 599 -83.97 15.70 38.95
CA GLN A 599 -85.04 16.34 38.17
C GLN A 599 -86.45 16.06 38.71
N LEU A 600 -86.59 15.18 39.71
CA LEU A 600 -87.86 14.96 40.40
C LEU A 600 -88.13 16.14 41.36
N PRO A 601 -89.28 16.85 41.26
CA PRO A 601 -89.55 18.08 42.01
C PRO A 601 -89.77 17.91 43.53
N TRP A 602 -89.52 16.71 44.05
CA TRP A 602 -89.62 16.33 45.46
C TRP A 602 -88.25 15.88 46.04
N SER A 603 -87.18 16.02 45.25
CA SER A 603 -85.82 15.58 45.56
C SER A 603 -84.91 16.80 45.80
N ALA A 604 -84.12 16.78 46.87
CA ALA A 604 -83.15 17.84 47.15
C ALA A 604 -81.95 17.76 46.20
N PRO A 605 -81.39 18.90 45.74
CA PRO A 605 -80.22 18.90 44.86
C PRO A 605 -79.02 18.22 45.56
N PRO A 606 -78.27 17.34 44.85
CA PRO A 606 -77.20 16.57 45.48
C PRO A 606 -76.06 17.51 45.88
N ARG A 607 -75.67 17.42 47.15
CA ARG A 607 -74.47 18.09 47.66
C ARG A 607 -73.24 17.39 47.06
N LEU A 608 -72.32 18.16 46.51
CA LEU A 608 -71.09 17.66 45.87
C LEU A 608 -70.01 17.27 46.89
N ASP A 609 -70.43 16.62 47.99
CA ASP A 609 -69.60 16.28 49.14
C ASP A 609 -68.72 15.03 48.89
N ALA A 610 -67.98 14.60 49.92
CA ALA A 610 -67.12 13.42 49.84
C ALA A 610 -67.89 12.09 49.68
N ALA A 611 -69.17 12.01 50.06
CA ALA A 611 -70.00 10.82 49.88
C ALA A 611 -70.60 10.77 48.46
N TRP A 612 -70.98 11.91 47.90
CA TRP A 612 -71.36 12.02 46.49
C TRP A 612 -70.18 11.68 45.56
N ARG A 613 -68.98 12.23 45.84
CA ARG A 613 -67.77 11.94 45.06
C ARG A 613 -67.42 10.45 45.05
N ARG A 614 -67.46 9.77 46.20
CA ARG A 614 -67.32 8.30 46.30
C ARG A 614 -68.35 7.55 45.45
N ARG A 615 -69.63 7.95 45.52
CA ARG A 615 -70.72 7.29 44.80
C ARG A 615 -70.55 7.38 43.28
N VAL A 616 -70.19 8.56 42.76
CA VAL A 616 -69.92 8.76 41.33
C VAL A 616 -68.73 7.90 40.86
N ALA A 617 -67.66 7.81 41.65
CA ALA A 617 -66.52 6.95 41.34
C ALA A 617 -66.91 5.45 41.32
N LEU A 618 -67.67 4.98 42.30
CA LEU A 618 -68.18 3.61 42.36
C LEU A 618 -69.10 3.28 41.16
N GLU A 619 -70.10 4.11 40.89
CA GLU A 619 -71.03 3.90 39.77
C GLU A 619 -70.34 3.95 38.41
N MET A 620 -69.25 4.72 38.28
CA MET A 620 -68.39 4.71 37.10
C MET A 620 -67.62 3.39 36.99
N LEU A 621 -66.92 2.96 38.04
CA LEU A 621 -66.16 1.71 38.06
C LEU A 621 -67.06 0.51 37.72
N ASP A 622 -68.27 0.45 38.29
CA ASP A 622 -69.26 -0.58 38.02
C ASP A 622 -69.93 -0.48 36.63
N SER A 623 -69.64 0.56 35.85
CA SER A 623 -70.12 0.73 34.47
C SER A 623 -69.11 0.29 33.41
N LEU A 624 -67.85 0.09 33.81
CA LEU A 624 -66.78 -0.38 32.93
C LEU A 624 -66.87 -1.90 32.75
N SER A 625 -66.95 -2.35 31.48
CA SER A 625 -66.77 -3.77 31.13
C SER A 625 -65.29 -4.03 30.84
N PRO A 626 -64.61 -4.95 31.58
CA PRO A 626 -63.22 -5.32 31.30
C PRO A 626 -63.00 -5.76 29.86
N GLN A 627 -63.93 -6.52 29.27
CA GLN A 627 -63.84 -6.99 27.88
C GLN A 627 -63.89 -5.84 26.87
N ARG A 628 -64.76 -4.84 27.08
CA ARG A 628 -64.85 -3.65 26.21
C ARG A 628 -63.63 -2.73 26.39
N LEU A 629 -63.15 -2.59 27.63
CA LEU A 629 -61.97 -1.78 27.94
C LEU A 629 -60.71 -2.40 27.31
N ALA A 630 -60.50 -3.71 27.49
CA ALA A 630 -59.43 -4.47 26.84
C ALA A 630 -59.46 -4.31 25.32
N LYS A 631 -60.64 -4.37 24.69
CA LYS A 631 -60.79 -4.19 23.24
C LYS A 631 -60.44 -2.77 22.77
N SER A 632 -60.82 -1.74 23.54
CA SER A 632 -60.47 -0.35 23.21
C SER A 632 -58.96 -0.09 23.37
N ILE A 633 -58.39 -0.49 24.51
CA ILE A 633 -56.95 -0.39 24.81
C ILE A 633 -56.11 -1.12 23.76
N SER A 634 -56.45 -2.37 23.43
CA SER A 634 -55.70 -3.17 22.44
C SER A 634 -55.78 -2.57 21.04
N SER A 635 -56.91 -1.94 20.68
CA SER A 635 -57.07 -1.23 19.40
C SER A 635 -56.26 0.08 19.36
N GLN A 636 -56.24 0.85 20.44
CA GLN A 636 -55.48 2.10 20.54
C GLN A 636 -53.97 1.85 20.58
N PHE A 637 -53.52 0.84 21.33
CA PHE A 637 -52.13 0.38 21.34
C PHE A 637 -51.67 -0.03 19.94
N ARG A 638 -52.45 -0.90 19.27
CA ARG A 638 -52.12 -1.37 17.91
C ARG A 638 -52.03 -0.22 16.90
N GLU A 639 -52.91 0.76 16.99
CA GLU A 639 -52.87 1.94 16.12
C GLU A 639 -51.67 2.85 16.40
N ARG A 640 -51.28 3.05 17.67
CA ARG A 640 -50.04 3.78 18.00
C ARG A 640 -48.79 3.04 17.51
N VAL A 641 -48.73 1.72 17.69
CA VAL A 641 -47.63 0.89 17.17
C VAL A 641 -47.57 0.95 15.63
N ARG A 642 -48.72 0.92 14.93
CA ARG A 642 -48.80 1.10 13.47
C ARG A 642 -48.27 2.47 13.02
N LEU A 643 -48.73 3.55 13.66
CA LEU A 643 -48.28 4.91 13.33
C LEU A 643 -46.78 5.11 13.60
N SER A 644 -46.25 4.52 14.68
CA SER A 644 -44.83 4.66 15.01
C SER A 644 -43.92 3.78 14.14
N HIS A 645 -44.40 2.62 13.67
CA HIS A 645 -43.78 1.84 12.61
C HIS A 645 -43.74 2.62 11.28
N GLU A 646 -44.83 3.30 10.91
CA GLU A 646 -44.87 4.17 9.72
C GLU A 646 -43.92 5.38 9.84
N ALA A 647 -43.78 5.97 11.03
CA ALA A 647 -42.78 6.99 11.31
C ALA A 647 -41.34 6.45 11.17
N PHE A 648 -41.05 5.28 11.75
CA PHE A 648 -39.74 4.61 11.64
C PHE A 648 -39.39 4.29 10.18
N LEU A 649 -40.31 3.70 9.41
CA LEU A 649 -40.10 3.43 7.99
C LEU A 649 -39.89 4.71 7.18
N THR A 650 -40.47 5.84 7.59
CA THR A 650 -40.27 7.13 6.94
C THR A 650 -38.88 7.71 7.25
N ALA A 651 -38.46 7.67 8.52
CA ALA A 651 -37.12 8.05 8.95
C ALA A 651 -36.03 7.20 8.27
N LEU A 652 -36.19 5.87 8.26
CA LEU A 652 -35.24 4.94 7.65
C LEU A 652 -35.18 5.08 6.12
N ARG A 653 -36.27 5.47 5.45
CA ARG A 653 -36.24 5.84 4.02
C ARG A 653 -35.49 7.16 3.79
N SER A 654 -35.66 8.15 4.65
CA SER A 654 -34.91 9.40 4.56
C SER A 654 -33.39 9.15 4.71
N LEU A 655 -33.02 8.31 5.67
CA LEU A 655 -31.65 7.87 5.90
C LEU A 655 -31.11 7.08 4.68
N ALA A 656 -31.87 6.11 4.16
CA ALA A 656 -31.49 5.34 2.98
C ALA A 656 -31.32 6.20 1.72
N ASN A 657 -32.17 7.21 1.51
CA ASN A 657 -32.05 8.15 0.40
C ASN A 657 -30.75 8.99 0.50
N HIS A 658 -30.43 9.50 1.70
CA HIS A 658 -29.18 10.23 1.94
C HIS A 658 -27.96 9.34 1.64
N TYR A 659 -27.90 8.15 2.25
CA TYR A 659 -26.81 7.20 2.03
C TYR A 659 -26.73 6.69 0.60
N THR A 660 -27.82 6.68 -0.18
CA THR A 660 -27.73 6.29 -1.61
C THR A 660 -26.81 7.26 -2.36
N GLY A 661 -27.01 8.58 -2.21
CA GLY A 661 -26.16 9.58 -2.85
C GLY A 661 -24.73 9.61 -2.27
N HIS A 662 -24.55 9.38 -0.97
CA HIS A 662 -23.21 9.23 -0.39
C HIS A 662 -22.50 8.00 -0.98
N LEU A 663 -23.14 6.83 -1.00
CA LEU A 663 -22.52 5.59 -1.50
C LEU A 663 -22.25 5.62 -3.01
N GLU A 664 -23.06 6.32 -3.79
CA GLU A 664 -22.78 6.61 -5.21
C GLU A 664 -21.49 7.43 -5.35
N LYS A 665 -21.37 8.57 -4.64
CA LYS A 665 -20.13 9.38 -4.60
C LYS A 665 -18.93 8.57 -4.11
N THR A 666 -19.11 7.70 -3.13
CA THR A 666 -18.03 6.89 -2.54
C THR A 666 -17.56 5.76 -3.46
N GLU A 667 -18.44 5.12 -4.26
CA GLU A 667 -17.99 4.24 -5.35
C GLU A 667 -17.39 5.04 -6.52
N GLU A 668 -17.90 6.21 -6.89
CA GLU A 668 -17.26 7.08 -7.90
C GLU A 668 -15.82 7.45 -7.52
N GLN A 669 -15.59 7.86 -6.27
CA GLN A 669 -14.26 8.10 -5.73
C GLN A 669 -13.39 6.83 -5.77
N ARG A 670 -13.94 5.68 -5.37
CA ARG A 670 -13.23 4.38 -5.44
C ARG A 670 -12.91 3.96 -6.88
N VAL A 671 -13.78 4.24 -7.84
CA VAL A 671 -13.57 4.03 -9.29
C VAL A 671 -12.41 4.89 -9.77
N ALA A 672 -12.37 6.17 -9.41
CA ALA A 672 -11.30 7.09 -9.81
C ALA A 672 -9.94 6.69 -9.18
N ILE A 673 -9.92 6.32 -7.89
CA ILE A 673 -8.70 5.80 -7.23
C ILE A 673 -8.15 4.57 -7.96
N ARG A 674 -8.97 3.53 -8.20
CA ARG A 674 -8.53 2.28 -8.85
C ARG A 674 -8.22 2.43 -10.34
N GLY A 675 -8.93 3.32 -11.04
CA GLY A 675 -8.89 3.44 -12.50
C GLY A 675 -7.98 4.54 -13.05
N LEU A 676 -7.69 5.58 -12.27
CA LEU A 676 -6.96 6.78 -12.72
C LEU A 676 -5.76 7.10 -11.84
N HIS A 677 -5.96 7.36 -10.55
CA HIS A 677 -4.91 7.94 -9.71
C HIS A 677 -3.86 6.91 -9.25
N ALA A 678 -4.27 5.72 -8.79
CA ALA A 678 -3.32 4.68 -8.40
C ALA A 678 -2.46 4.19 -9.59
N PRO A 679 -3.00 3.90 -10.79
CA PRO A 679 -2.16 3.46 -11.91
C PRO A 679 -1.21 4.55 -12.43
N ARG A 680 -1.59 5.83 -12.38
CA ARG A 680 -0.68 6.97 -12.65
C ARG A 680 0.50 7.00 -11.67
N LEU A 681 0.25 6.89 -10.36
CA LEU A 681 1.32 6.91 -9.36
C LEU A 681 2.20 5.65 -9.41
N ALA A 682 1.63 4.48 -9.70
CA ALA A 682 2.40 3.25 -9.89
C ALA A 682 3.36 3.37 -11.07
N ARG A 683 2.96 4.08 -12.14
CA ARG A 683 3.86 4.39 -13.27
C ARG A 683 5.03 5.28 -12.85
N LEU A 684 4.80 6.29 -12.00
CA LEU A 684 5.90 7.11 -11.46
C LEU A 684 6.84 6.30 -10.54
N ALA A 685 6.31 5.35 -9.76
CA ALA A 685 7.11 4.41 -8.95
C ALA A 685 7.95 3.44 -9.81
N LEU A 686 7.38 2.96 -10.92
CA LEU A 686 8.10 2.17 -11.93
C LEU A 686 9.20 3.00 -12.61
N GLU A 687 8.90 4.22 -13.07
CA GLU A 687 9.86 5.08 -13.78
C GLU A 687 11.01 5.54 -12.85
N THR A 688 10.73 5.86 -11.57
CA THR A 688 11.78 6.19 -10.57
C THR A 688 12.64 4.99 -10.19
N THR A 689 12.04 3.82 -9.89
CA THR A 689 12.82 2.61 -9.58
C THR A 689 13.67 2.19 -10.78
N SER A 690 13.10 2.21 -11.99
CA SER A 690 13.79 1.94 -13.25
C SER A 690 15.03 2.81 -13.42
N LEU A 691 14.90 4.13 -13.21
CA LEU A 691 16.04 5.03 -13.34
C LEU A 691 17.09 4.75 -12.27
N ALA A 692 16.68 4.51 -11.02
CA ALA A 692 17.61 4.19 -9.93
C ALA A 692 18.40 2.90 -10.22
N ASP A 693 17.73 1.84 -10.71
CA ASP A 693 18.35 0.55 -11.06
C ASP A 693 19.23 0.66 -12.33
N MET A 694 18.82 1.44 -13.34
CA MET A 694 19.65 1.80 -14.50
C MET A 694 20.93 2.56 -14.11
N VAL A 695 20.84 3.45 -13.12
CA VAL A 695 21.98 4.25 -12.63
C VAL A 695 22.92 3.40 -11.75
N ARG A 696 22.38 2.48 -10.95
CA ARG A 696 23.14 1.47 -10.17
C ARG A 696 23.83 0.44 -11.07
N TYR A 697 23.04 -0.37 -11.76
CA TYR A 697 23.43 -1.65 -12.33
C TYR A 697 23.55 -1.63 -13.86
N GLY A 698 22.89 -0.67 -14.53
CA GLY A 698 22.85 -0.58 -15.99
C GLY A 698 21.87 -1.57 -16.64
N MET A 699 21.90 -1.63 -17.97
CA MET A 699 21.09 -2.59 -18.74
C MET A 699 21.39 -4.04 -18.34
N PRO A 700 20.38 -4.89 -18.10
CA PRO A 700 20.59 -6.32 -17.94
C PRO A 700 21.07 -6.95 -19.26
N GLN A 701 22.04 -7.86 -19.19
CA GLN A 701 22.52 -8.58 -20.37
C GLN A 701 21.52 -9.67 -20.74
N LEU A 702 20.79 -9.48 -21.85
CA LEU A 702 19.81 -10.43 -22.37
C LEU A 702 20.54 -11.59 -23.07
N GLY A 703 20.39 -12.79 -22.52
CA GLY A 703 20.85 -14.04 -23.12
C GLY A 703 19.78 -14.68 -24.01
N LYS A 704 19.69 -16.01 -23.98
CA LYS A 704 18.71 -16.76 -24.76
C LYS A 704 17.27 -16.48 -24.29
N GLU A 705 16.33 -16.44 -25.23
CA GLU A 705 14.90 -16.56 -24.93
C GLU A 705 14.61 -17.92 -24.23
N ILE A 706 14.00 -17.84 -23.05
CA ILE A 706 13.61 -19.01 -22.23
C ILE A 706 12.09 -19.18 -22.11
N GLY A 707 11.31 -18.17 -22.48
CA GLY A 707 9.86 -18.25 -22.55
C GLY A 707 9.25 -17.08 -23.32
N ARG A 708 8.01 -17.27 -23.79
CA ARG A 708 7.20 -16.24 -24.44
C ARG A 708 5.75 -16.43 -24.01
N GLY A 709 5.09 -15.35 -23.66
CA GLY A 709 3.67 -15.32 -23.29
C GLY A 709 2.93 -14.19 -23.99
N GLN A 710 1.64 -14.06 -23.72
CA GLN A 710 0.79 -13.01 -24.31
C GLN A 710 1.35 -11.58 -24.12
N TYR A 711 2.02 -11.33 -22.99
CA TYR A 711 2.46 -10.00 -22.57
C TYR A 711 3.93 -9.68 -22.89
N GLY A 712 4.73 -10.63 -23.38
CA GLY A 712 6.14 -10.37 -23.63
C GLY A 712 7.03 -11.60 -23.80
N VAL A 713 8.33 -11.33 -23.86
CA VAL A 713 9.39 -12.33 -24.04
C VAL A 713 10.27 -12.39 -22.79
N VAL A 714 10.57 -13.58 -22.30
CA VAL A 714 11.42 -13.80 -21.12
C VAL A 714 12.78 -14.30 -21.58
N PHE A 715 13.83 -13.56 -21.23
CA PHE A 715 15.22 -13.88 -21.52
C PHE A 715 15.95 -14.39 -20.28
N SER A 716 16.90 -15.31 -20.45
CA SER A 716 17.88 -15.64 -19.40
C SER A 716 18.87 -14.50 -19.22
N CYS A 717 19.32 -14.27 -17.99
CA CYS A 717 20.47 -13.43 -17.65
C CYS A 717 21.33 -14.19 -16.62
N GLU A 718 22.65 -14.14 -16.72
CA GLU A 718 23.52 -14.88 -15.79
C GLU A 718 23.76 -14.13 -14.47
N SER A 719 23.85 -12.79 -14.50
CA SER A 719 23.95 -11.95 -13.31
C SER A 719 23.54 -10.50 -13.62
N TRP A 720 22.76 -9.90 -12.72
CA TRP A 720 22.47 -8.46 -12.71
C TRP A 720 22.34 -7.95 -11.27
N GLY A 721 22.83 -6.74 -11.00
CA GLY A 721 22.88 -6.16 -9.65
C GLY A 721 23.74 -6.91 -8.63
N GLY A 722 24.52 -7.90 -9.05
CA GLY A 722 25.24 -8.82 -8.15
C GLY A 722 24.41 -10.05 -7.71
N THR A 723 23.18 -10.19 -8.20
CA THR A 723 22.36 -11.41 -8.05
C THR A 723 22.31 -12.19 -9.36
N GLY A 724 22.25 -13.52 -9.28
CA GLY A 724 22.13 -14.42 -10.42
C GLY A 724 21.96 -15.87 -9.98
N PRO A 725 21.39 -16.76 -10.83
CA PRO A 725 20.91 -16.49 -12.18
C PRO A 725 19.59 -15.70 -12.21
N CYS A 726 19.43 -14.83 -13.20
CA CYS A 726 18.25 -13.98 -13.37
C CYS A 726 17.46 -14.32 -14.64
N ALA A 727 16.20 -13.91 -14.66
CA ALA A 727 15.32 -13.89 -15.83
C ALA A 727 14.83 -12.45 -16.05
N VAL A 728 14.60 -12.07 -17.30
CA VAL A 728 14.17 -10.72 -17.68
C VAL A 728 12.92 -10.81 -18.54
N LYS A 729 11.76 -10.48 -17.96
CA LYS A 729 10.47 -10.36 -18.68
C LYS A 729 10.45 -9.00 -19.38
N SER A 730 10.60 -9.01 -20.71
CA SER A 730 10.55 -7.83 -21.58
C SER A 730 9.14 -7.64 -22.11
N VAL A 731 8.49 -6.55 -21.69
CA VAL A 731 7.12 -6.17 -22.05
C VAL A 731 7.16 -4.89 -22.89
N VAL A 732 6.41 -4.83 -23.98
CA VAL A 732 6.23 -3.61 -24.78
C VAL A 732 4.76 -3.19 -24.66
N PRO A 733 4.39 -2.33 -23.69
CA PRO A 733 3.02 -1.86 -23.53
C PRO A 733 2.60 -1.00 -24.75
N PRO A 734 1.53 -1.37 -25.48
CA PRO A 734 1.14 -0.70 -26.74
C PRO A 734 0.42 0.64 -26.54
N ASP A 735 -0.13 0.91 -25.36
CA ASP A 735 -0.87 2.13 -25.03
C ASP A 735 -0.75 2.47 -23.53
N ASP A 736 -1.24 3.65 -23.13
CA ASP A 736 -1.16 4.12 -21.74
C ASP A 736 -1.97 3.26 -20.75
N LYS A 737 -3.00 2.52 -21.19
CA LYS A 737 -3.71 1.58 -20.30
C LYS A 737 -2.81 0.40 -19.96
N HIS A 738 -2.17 -0.19 -20.97
CA HIS A 738 -1.24 -1.31 -20.75
C HIS A 738 0.03 -0.88 -20.00
N TRP A 739 0.50 0.37 -20.16
CA TRP A 739 1.52 0.95 -19.28
C TRP A 739 1.08 0.98 -17.82
N ASN A 740 -0.14 1.45 -17.57
CA ASN A 740 -0.71 1.58 -16.24
C ASN A 740 -0.97 0.21 -15.60
N ASP A 741 -1.55 -0.75 -16.34
CA ASP A 741 -1.74 -2.13 -15.87
C ASP A 741 -0.39 -2.78 -15.46
N LEU A 742 0.64 -2.64 -16.31
CA LEU A 742 2.00 -3.15 -16.06
C LEU A 742 2.71 -2.45 -14.90
N ALA A 743 2.43 -1.17 -14.66
CA ALA A 743 2.94 -0.46 -13.51
C ALA A 743 2.31 -0.95 -12.20
N MET A 744 1.02 -1.32 -12.22
CA MET A 744 0.38 -1.99 -11.09
C MET A 744 0.94 -3.41 -10.87
N GLU A 745 1.18 -4.21 -11.94
CA GLU A 745 1.92 -5.48 -11.84
C GLU A 745 3.26 -5.27 -11.12
N PHE A 746 4.05 -4.30 -11.59
CA PHE A 746 5.34 -3.97 -10.99
C PHE A 746 5.22 -3.61 -9.51
N TYR A 747 4.30 -2.71 -9.15
CA TYR A 747 4.11 -2.26 -7.76
C TYR A 747 3.73 -3.42 -6.83
N TYR A 748 2.75 -4.24 -7.19
CA TYR A 748 2.35 -5.39 -6.36
C TYR A 748 3.49 -6.43 -6.27
N THR A 749 4.14 -6.77 -7.39
CA THR A 749 5.27 -7.72 -7.40
C THR A 749 6.47 -7.22 -6.60
N ARG A 750 6.71 -5.91 -6.58
CA ARG A 750 7.83 -5.29 -5.86
C ARG A 750 7.59 -5.22 -4.36
N THR A 751 6.35 -4.92 -3.94
CA THR A 751 5.96 -4.74 -2.54
C THR A 751 5.82 -6.04 -1.76
N VAL A 752 5.50 -7.16 -2.41
CA VAL A 752 5.47 -8.50 -1.76
C VAL A 752 6.84 -8.82 -1.11
N PRO A 753 6.91 -9.06 0.22
CA PRO A 753 8.15 -9.42 0.90
C PRO A 753 8.69 -10.78 0.40
N GLU A 754 10.00 -10.99 0.49
CA GLU A 754 10.65 -12.19 -0.04
C GLU A 754 10.20 -13.46 0.71
N HIS A 755 9.75 -14.47 -0.04
CA HIS A 755 9.10 -15.67 0.49
C HIS A 755 9.54 -16.92 -0.29
N PRO A 756 9.75 -18.09 0.35
CA PRO A 756 10.24 -19.29 -0.32
C PRO A 756 9.39 -19.76 -1.52
N ARG A 757 8.10 -19.38 -1.58
CA ARG A 757 7.13 -19.80 -2.61
C ARG A 757 6.74 -18.73 -3.62
N ILE A 758 7.38 -17.56 -3.62
CA ILE A 758 7.13 -16.50 -4.60
C ILE A 758 8.44 -16.19 -5.34
N VAL A 759 8.40 -16.02 -6.65
CA VAL A 759 9.56 -15.58 -7.45
C VAL A 759 9.84 -14.10 -7.15
N LYS A 760 11.05 -13.76 -6.70
CA LYS A 760 11.36 -12.39 -6.29
C LYS A 760 11.72 -11.52 -7.49
N LEU A 761 11.01 -10.40 -7.63
CA LEU A 761 11.41 -9.30 -8.51
C LEU A 761 12.57 -8.52 -7.87
N ARG A 762 13.75 -8.60 -8.48
CA ARG A 762 15.00 -7.98 -8.03
C ARG A 762 15.09 -6.52 -8.44
N GLY A 763 14.57 -6.13 -9.60
CA GLY A 763 14.50 -4.72 -10.04
C GLY A 763 13.79 -4.54 -11.40
N SER A 764 13.82 -3.32 -11.94
CA SER A 764 13.24 -3.00 -13.25
C SER A 764 14.11 -2.03 -14.05
N VAL A 765 13.94 -1.99 -15.37
CA VAL A 765 14.57 -1.05 -16.30
C VAL A 765 13.60 -0.71 -17.43
N VAL A 766 13.43 0.57 -17.75
CA VAL A 766 12.74 1.04 -18.96
C VAL A 766 13.77 1.30 -20.06
N ASP A 767 13.67 0.56 -21.16
CA ASP A 767 14.49 0.75 -22.36
C ASP A 767 13.78 1.63 -23.39
N HIS A 768 14.12 2.92 -23.38
CA HIS A 768 13.68 3.89 -24.39
C HIS A 768 14.38 3.75 -25.75
N SER A 769 15.37 2.86 -25.90
CA SER A 769 16.03 2.57 -27.18
C SER A 769 15.46 1.36 -27.92
N TYR A 770 14.57 0.61 -27.25
CA TYR A 770 13.92 -0.58 -27.81
C TYR A 770 13.21 -0.28 -29.14
N GLY A 771 13.27 -1.24 -30.08
CA GLY A 771 12.69 -1.07 -31.42
C GLY A 771 13.26 0.10 -32.22
N GLY A 772 14.45 0.61 -31.89
CA GLY A 772 15.02 1.83 -32.50
C GLY A 772 14.47 3.13 -31.90
N GLY A 773 13.82 3.07 -30.74
CA GLY A 773 13.18 4.21 -30.07
C GLY A 773 11.71 4.43 -30.44
N CYS A 774 11.10 3.55 -31.25
CA CYS A 774 9.69 3.67 -31.65
C CYS A 774 8.70 3.36 -30.51
N SER A 775 9.08 2.55 -29.53
CA SER A 775 8.25 2.24 -28.35
C SER A 775 9.15 1.75 -27.21
N PRO A 776 9.03 2.27 -25.97
CA PRO A 776 9.86 1.81 -24.87
C PRO A 776 9.46 0.39 -24.44
N ALA A 777 10.44 -0.43 -24.08
CA ALA A 777 10.20 -1.70 -23.39
C ALA A 777 10.40 -1.55 -21.88
N VAL A 778 9.66 -2.33 -21.08
CA VAL A 778 9.89 -2.51 -19.65
C VAL A 778 10.51 -3.88 -19.43
N LEU A 779 11.69 -3.89 -18.81
CA LEU A 779 12.46 -5.07 -18.46
C LEU A 779 12.30 -5.33 -16.96
N LEU A 780 11.55 -6.38 -16.59
CA LEU A 780 11.37 -6.81 -15.21
C LEU A 780 12.38 -7.91 -14.88
N VAL A 781 13.30 -7.64 -13.94
CA VAL A 781 14.40 -8.54 -13.59
C VAL A 781 14.05 -9.33 -12.33
N MET A 782 13.99 -10.66 -12.45
CA MET A 782 13.54 -11.60 -11.42
C MET A 782 14.47 -12.80 -11.28
N ASP A 783 14.32 -13.59 -10.22
CA ASP A 783 15.06 -14.85 -10.05
C ASP A 783 14.76 -15.85 -11.18
N ARG A 784 15.79 -16.51 -11.72
CA ARG A 784 15.60 -17.60 -12.71
C ARG A 784 15.58 -18.96 -12.05
N LEU A 785 14.45 -19.63 -12.18
CA LEU A 785 14.26 -21.02 -11.80
C LEU A 785 14.53 -21.97 -12.99
N THR A 786 14.58 -23.27 -12.74
CA THR A 786 15.05 -24.29 -13.70
C THR A 786 14.06 -24.53 -14.84
N ARG A 787 12.76 -24.58 -14.53
CA ARG A 787 11.66 -24.83 -15.49
C ARG A 787 10.31 -24.45 -14.91
N ASP A 788 9.29 -24.36 -15.76
CA ASP A 788 7.89 -24.33 -15.33
C ASP A 788 7.36 -25.75 -14.98
N LEU A 789 6.24 -25.81 -14.26
CA LEU A 789 5.60 -27.06 -13.83
C LEU A 789 4.98 -27.84 -15.00
N TYR A 790 4.50 -27.20 -16.06
CA TYR A 790 4.02 -27.90 -17.26
C TYR A 790 5.17 -28.70 -17.91
N SER A 791 6.34 -28.09 -18.09
CA SER A 791 7.58 -28.73 -18.53
C SER A 791 8.07 -29.78 -17.53
N GLY A 792 7.92 -29.53 -16.23
CA GLY A 792 8.17 -30.50 -15.16
C GLY A 792 7.33 -31.78 -15.32
N LEU A 793 6.01 -31.65 -15.41
CA LEU A 793 5.08 -32.78 -15.60
C LEU A 793 5.36 -33.55 -16.90
N ARG A 794 5.67 -32.86 -18.01
CA ARG A 794 6.10 -33.53 -19.27
C ARG A 794 7.41 -34.30 -19.13
N SER A 795 8.23 -33.97 -18.14
CA SER A 795 9.49 -34.67 -17.82
C SER A 795 9.33 -35.85 -16.85
N GLY A 796 8.12 -36.15 -16.38
CA GLY A 796 7.85 -37.30 -15.50
C GLY A 796 8.21 -37.10 -14.03
N LEU A 797 7.65 -36.06 -13.38
CA LEU A 797 7.82 -35.84 -11.94
C LEU A 797 7.25 -37.00 -11.10
N SER A 798 8.00 -37.42 -10.08
CA SER A 798 7.56 -38.47 -9.13
C SER A 798 6.28 -38.04 -8.39
N TRP A 799 5.50 -39.01 -7.87
CA TRP A 799 4.29 -38.69 -7.12
C TRP A 799 4.58 -37.87 -5.85
N GLN A 800 5.64 -38.23 -5.11
CA GLN A 800 6.09 -37.48 -3.93
C GLN A 800 6.48 -36.04 -4.30
N THR A 801 7.20 -35.83 -5.40
CA THR A 801 7.55 -34.48 -5.88
C THR A 801 6.29 -33.70 -6.28
N ARG A 802 5.31 -34.34 -6.93
CA ARG A 802 4.02 -33.71 -7.30
C ARG A 802 3.19 -33.30 -6.08
N LEU A 803 3.16 -34.11 -5.02
CA LEU A 803 2.55 -33.73 -3.74
C LEU A 803 3.31 -32.58 -3.06
N GLN A 804 4.64 -32.56 -3.10
CA GLN A 804 5.42 -31.46 -2.51
C GLN A 804 5.15 -30.14 -3.24
N ILE A 805 5.02 -30.19 -4.57
CA ILE A 805 4.63 -29.04 -5.39
C ILE A 805 3.21 -28.56 -5.04
N ALA A 806 2.28 -29.45 -4.72
CA ALA A 806 0.94 -29.07 -4.26
C ALA A 806 0.99 -28.29 -2.92
N ILE A 807 1.79 -28.77 -1.96
CA ILE A 807 2.01 -28.11 -0.66
C ILE A 807 2.67 -26.75 -0.87
N ASP A 808 3.74 -26.69 -1.66
CA ASP A 808 4.49 -25.47 -1.97
C ASP A 808 3.62 -24.39 -2.65
N VAL A 809 2.72 -24.80 -3.56
CA VAL A 809 1.77 -23.88 -4.21
C VAL A 809 0.69 -23.41 -3.23
N ALA A 810 0.12 -24.30 -2.41
CA ALA A 810 -0.87 -23.91 -1.40
C ALA A 810 -0.30 -22.93 -0.35
N GLU A 811 0.94 -23.17 0.10
CA GLU A 811 1.73 -22.26 0.95
C GLU A 811 1.92 -20.90 0.27
N GLY A 812 2.24 -20.88 -1.03
CA GLY A 812 2.42 -19.66 -1.83
C GLY A 812 1.15 -18.83 -2.02
N ILE A 813 0.02 -19.46 -2.36
CA ILE A 813 -1.27 -18.75 -2.53
C ILE A 813 -1.73 -18.20 -1.17
N ARG A 814 -1.64 -19.00 -0.10
CA ARG A 814 -1.96 -18.57 1.27
C ARG A 814 -1.13 -17.35 1.70
N TYR A 815 0.14 -17.31 1.30
CA TYR A 815 0.99 -16.15 1.54
C TYR A 815 0.54 -14.90 0.76
N LEU A 816 0.21 -15.00 -0.53
CA LEU A 816 -0.35 -13.87 -1.30
C LEU A 816 -1.66 -13.35 -0.67
N HIS A 817 -2.56 -14.25 -0.26
CA HIS A 817 -3.80 -13.91 0.44
C HIS A 817 -3.53 -13.20 1.78
N SER A 818 -2.48 -13.59 2.51
CA SER A 818 -2.05 -12.89 3.74
C SER A 818 -1.51 -11.47 3.50
N GLN A 819 -1.08 -11.17 2.27
CA GLN A 819 -0.70 -9.82 1.83
C GLN A 819 -1.89 -9.08 1.17
N GLY A 820 -3.10 -9.64 1.24
CA GLY A 820 -4.32 -9.07 0.66
C GLY A 820 -4.45 -9.22 -0.87
N LEU A 821 -3.55 -9.96 -1.53
CA LEU A 821 -3.49 -10.07 -2.99
C LEU A 821 -4.13 -11.37 -3.50
N VAL A 822 -5.03 -11.27 -4.48
CA VAL A 822 -5.63 -12.42 -5.19
C VAL A 822 -4.90 -12.63 -6.52
N HIS A 823 -4.48 -13.85 -6.85
CA HIS A 823 -3.61 -14.15 -8.00
C HIS A 823 -4.35 -14.21 -9.34
N ARG A 824 -5.56 -14.80 -9.36
CA ARG A 824 -6.50 -14.90 -10.48
C ARG A 824 -6.03 -15.67 -11.73
N ASP A 825 -4.82 -16.25 -11.72
CA ASP A 825 -4.29 -17.08 -12.83
C ASP A 825 -3.32 -18.17 -12.36
N VAL A 826 -3.67 -18.89 -11.29
CA VAL A 826 -2.91 -20.05 -10.80
C VAL A 826 -3.00 -21.18 -11.83
N LYS A 827 -1.86 -21.51 -12.49
CA LYS A 827 -1.79 -22.54 -13.54
C LYS A 827 -0.38 -23.14 -13.68
N LEU A 828 -0.28 -24.27 -14.39
CA LEU A 828 0.98 -25.02 -14.59
C LEU A 828 2.15 -24.21 -15.21
N LYS A 829 1.87 -23.11 -15.93
CA LYS A 829 2.91 -22.21 -16.46
C LYS A 829 3.39 -21.17 -15.45
N ASN A 830 2.53 -20.78 -14.51
CA ASN A 830 2.81 -19.74 -13.51
C ASN A 830 3.37 -20.32 -12.20
N VAL A 831 3.60 -21.64 -12.17
CA VAL A 831 4.38 -22.33 -11.14
C VAL A 831 5.74 -22.69 -11.74
N LEU A 832 6.81 -22.10 -11.20
CA LEU A 832 8.19 -22.42 -11.55
C LEU A 832 8.81 -23.36 -10.51
N LEU A 833 9.77 -24.17 -10.96
CA LEU A 833 10.47 -25.19 -10.19
C LEU A 833 11.96 -24.90 -10.16
N ASP A 834 12.56 -24.89 -8.97
CA ASP A 834 14.01 -24.77 -8.79
C ASP A 834 14.75 -26.10 -9.01
N CYS A 835 16.05 -26.15 -8.67
CA CYS A 835 16.89 -27.34 -8.83
C CYS A 835 16.40 -28.55 -8.02
N ASP A 836 15.81 -28.31 -6.86
CA ASP A 836 15.27 -29.34 -5.97
C ASP A 836 13.80 -29.69 -6.32
N ASN A 837 13.25 -29.07 -7.37
CA ASN A 837 11.86 -29.11 -7.79
C ASN A 837 10.89 -28.58 -6.72
N ARG A 838 11.34 -27.66 -5.87
CA ARG A 838 10.45 -26.87 -5.00
C ARG A 838 9.76 -25.80 -5.83
N ALA A 839 8.51 -25.51 -5.50
CA ALA A 839 7.65 -24.66 -6.32
C ALA A 839 7.65 -23.20 -5.87
N LYS A 840 7.61 -22.29 -6.83
CA LYS A 840 7.35 -20.86 -6.62
C LYS A 840 6.33 -20.32 -7.62
N LEU A 841 5.39 -19.50 -7.15
CA LEU A 841 4.46 -18.76 -8.00
C LEU A 841 5.18 -17.59 -8.69
N THR A 842 4.79 -17.32 -9.94
CA THR A 842 5.28 -16.22 -10.76
C THR A 842 4.13 -15.58 -11.56
N ASP A 843 4.46 -14.56 -12.34
CA ASP A 843 3.55 -13.82 -13.22
C ASP A 843 2.34 -13.22 -12.47
N LEU A 844 2.66 -12.35 -11.52
CA LEU A 844 1.68 -11.59 -10.73
C LEU A 844 0.99 -10.47 -11.55
N GLY A 845 1.00 -10.54 -12.89
CA GLY A 845 0.38 -9.57 -13.80
C GLY A 845 -1.15 -9.46 -13.69
N PHE A 846 -1.79 -10.48 -13.10
CA PHE A 846 -3.20 -10.43 -12.72
C PHE A 846 -3.43 -10.22 -11.22
N CYS A 847 -2.38 -10.08 -10.39
CA CYS A 847 -2.52 -9.85 -8.97
C CYS A 847 -3.13 -8.49 -8.66
N ILE A 848 -4.01 -8.45 -7.66
CA ILE A 848 -4.70 -7.24 -7.23
C ILE A 848 -5.20 -7.37 -5.79
N PRO A 849 -5.19 -6.30 -4.98
CA PRO A 849 -5.90 -6.24 -3.71
C PRO A 849 -7.40 -6.37 -3.91
N GLU A 850 -8.10 -7.09 -3.02
CA GLU A 850 -9.54 -7.32 -3.14
C GLU A 850 -10.36 -6.01 -3.23
N ALA A 851 -9.99 -5.00 -2.43
CA ALA A 851 -10.55 -3.66 -2.47
C ALA A 851 -10.45 -2.94 -3.84
N MET A 852 -9.37 -3.20 -4.58
CA MET A 852 -9.08 -2.59 -5.87
C MET A 852 -9.73 -3.33 -7.05
N MET A 853 -10.38 -4.48 -6.81
CA MET A 853 -11.00 -5.26 -7.89
C MET A 853 -12.13 -4.51 -8.59
N SER A 854 -12.12 -4.61 -9.93
CA SER A 854 -13.05 -3.94 -10.85
C SER A 854 -14.00 -4.92 -11.56
N GLY A 855 -14.16 -6.13 -11.02
CA GLY A 855 -14.88 -7.23 -11.67
C GLY A 855 -14.30 -7.70 -13.01
N SER A 856 -13.02 -7.45 -13.27
CA SER A 856 -12.36 -7.81 -14.53
C SER A 856 -12.28 -9.33 -14.74
N ILE A 857 -12.68 -9.80 -15.93
CA ILE A 857 -12.69 -11.22 -16.31
C ILE A 857 -11.32 -11.58 -16.91
N VAL A 858 -10.40 -12.03 -16.05
CA VAL A 858 -9.00 -12.36 -16.39
C VAL A 858 -8.66 -13.82 -16.10
N GLY A 859 -7.48 -14.27 -16.51
CA GLY A 859 -6.98 -15.62 -16.25
C GLY A 859 -7.33 -16.66 -17.31
N THR A 860 -6.80 -17.88 -17.11
CA THR A 860 -6.78 -18.96 -18.09
C THR A 860 -8.08 -19.80 -18.03
N PRO A 861 -8.88 -19.91 -19.11
CA PRO A 861 -10.27 -20.39 -19.05
C PRO A 861 -10.54 -21.73 -18.36
N VAL A 862 -9.58 -22.66 -18.41
CA VAL A 862 -9.66 -23.99 -17.80
C VAL A 862 -9.53 -23.96 -16.27
N HIS A 863 -8.88 -22.94 -15.72
CA HIS A 863 -8.63 -22.76 -14.28
C HIS A 863 -9.56 -21.72 -13.64
N MET A 864 -10.35 -20.98 -14.43
CA MET A 864 -11.22 -19.91 -13.95
C MET A 864 -12.45 -20.45 -13.20
N ALA A 865 -12.77 -19.82 -12.07
CA ALA A 865 -13.94 -20.12 -11.28
C ALA A 865 -15.25 -19.61 -11.95
N PRO A 866 -16.40 -20.29 -11.77
CA PRO A 866 -17.64 -19.98 -12.48
C PRO A 866 -18.19 -18.57 -12.20
N GLU A 867 -17.92 -18.01 -11.02
CA GLU A 867 -18.37 -16.69 -10.57
C GLU A 867 -17.55 -15.52 -11.13
N MET A 868 -16.31 -15.73 -11.62
CA MET A 868 -15.48 -14.65 -12.18
C MET A 868 -16.20 -13.85 -13.28
N HIS A 869 -17.06 -14.54 -14.04
CA HIS A 869 -17.94 -14.01 -15.09
C HIS A 869 -19.02 -13.02 -14.62
N THR A 870 -19.29 -12.95 -13.32
CA THR A 870 -20.27 -12.02 -12.74
C THR A 870 -19.65 -10.66 -12.40
N GLY A 871 -18.32 -10.56 -12.43
CA GLY A 871 -17.56 -9.43 -11.89
C GLY A 871 -17.56 -9.35 -10.35
N HIS A 872 -18.22 -10.27 -9.65
CA HIS A 872 -18.32 -10.32 -8.20
C HIS A 872 -17.68 -11.61 -7.70
N TYR A 873 -16.45 -11.49 -7.19
CA TYR A 873 -15.65 -12.62 -6.71
C TYR A 873 -14.56 -12.12 -5.75
N ASP A 874 -14.04 -13.04 -4.93
CA ASP A 874 -13.11 -12.81 -3.83
C ASP A 874 -11.81 -13.64 -4.01
N SER A 875 -11.02 -13.75 -2.95
CA SER A 875 -9.82 -14.63 -2.89
C SER A 875 -10.08 -16.13 -3.16
N SER A 876 -11.31 -16.63 -3.05
CA SER A 876 -11.63 -18.05 -3.23
C SER A 876 -11.49 -18.56 -4.66
N VAL A 877 -11.35 -17.66 -5.66
CA VAL A 877 -11.08 -18.03 -7.06
C VAL A 877 -9.74 -18.75 -7.21
N ASP A 878 -8.75 -18.42 -6.38
CA ASP A 878 -7.45 -19.09 -6.40
C ASP A 878 -7.53 -20.50 -5.79
N VAL A 879 -8.47 -20.74 -4.87
CA VAL A 879 -8.73 -22.08 -4.30
C VAL A 879 -9.36 -22.98 -5.36
N TYR A 880 -10.29 -22.45 -6.15
CA TYR A 880 -10.84 -23.15 -7.32
C TYR A 880 -9.75 -23.51 -8.33
N ALA A 881 -8.91 -22.52 -8.70
CA ALA A 881 -7.79 -22.72 -9.62
C ALA A 881 -6.76 -23.73 -9.07
N PHE A 882 -6.51 -23.72 -7.75
CA PHE A 882 -5.71 -24.72 -7.07
C PHE A 882 -6.30 -26.14 -7.18
N GLY A 883 -7.62 -26.31 -7.04
CA GLY A 883 -8.30 -27.60 -7.25
C GLY A 883 -8.07 -28.16 -8.67
N ILE A 884 -8.17 -27.30 -9.69
CA ILE A 884 -7.85 -27.67 -11.08
C ILE A 884 -6.35 -28.01 -11.25
N LEU A 885 -5.45 -27.26 -10.61
CA LEU A 885 -4.01 -27.53 -10.64
C LEU A 885 -3.65 -28.86 -9.94
N LEU A 886 -4.31 -29.16 -8.81
CA LEU A 886 -4.15 -30.41 -8.07
C LEU A 886 -4.61 -31.63 -8.90
N TRP A 887 -5.63 -31.48 -9.75
CA TRP A 887 -6.01 -32.51 -10.72
C TRP A 887 -4.86 -32.88 -11.66
N TYR A 888 -4.18 -31.89 -12.25
CA TYR A 888 -3.01 -32.13 -13.12
C TYR A 888 -1.84 -32.76 -12.34
N LEU A 889 -1.62 -32.34 -11.09
CA LEU A 889 -0.62 -32.96 -10.21
C LEU A 889 -0.96 -34.43 -9.90
N CYS A 890 -2.24 -34.79 -9.74
CA CYS A 890 -2.67 -36.18 -9.57
C CYS A 890 -2.56 -36.99 -10.87
N ALA A 891 -2.96 -36.42 -12.00
CA ALA A 891 -2.84 -37.02 -13.33
C ALA A 891 -1.38 -37.21 -13.77
N GLY A 892 -0.44 -36.42 -13.23
CA GLY A 892 0.99 -36.54 -13.49
C GLY A 892 1.42 -36.21 -14.92
N ASN A 893 0.53 -35.60 -15.71
CA ASN A 893 0.73 -35.29 -17.11
C ASN A 893 -0.10 -34.04 -17.51
N VAL A 894 0.11 -33.54 -18.72
CA VAL A 894 -0.46 -32.25 -19.19
C VAL A 894 -1.55 -32.39 -20.25
N LYS A 895 -2.18 -33.57 -20.37
CA LYS A 895 -3.41 -33.72 -21.18
C LYS A 895 -4.54 -32.94 -20.53
N LEU A 896 -5.42 -32.38 -21.34
CA LEU A 896 -6.63 -31.72 -20.87
C LEU A 896 -7.60 -32.79 -20.32
N PRO A 897 -8.41 -32.51 -19.28
CA PRO A 897 -9.51 -33.39 -18.89
C PRO A 897 -10.43 -33.67 -20.08
N SER A 898 -10.80 -34.94 -20.30
CA SER A 898 -11.72 -35.33 -21.38
C SER A 898 -13.11 -34.71 -21.20
N ALA A 899 -13.52 -34.43 -19.96
CA ALA A 899 -14.70 -33.62 -19.66
C ALA A 899 -14.67 -32.19 -20.26
N PHE A 900 -13.47 -31.67 -20.59
CA PHE A 900 -13.26 -30.37 -21.21
C PHE A 900 -12.88 -30.45 -22.70
N GLU A 901 -12.23 -31.51 -23.18
CA GLU A 901 -11.78 -31.65 -24.59
C GLU A 901 -12.90 -31.47 -25.63
N GLN A 902 -14.14 -31.78 -25.26
CA GLN A 902 -15.35 -31.61 -26.08
C GLN A 902 -15.72 -30.16 -26.46
N PHE A 903 -15.16 -29.14 -25.80
CA PHE A 903 -15.52 -27.74 -26.06
C PHE A 903 -14.64 -27.09 -27.12
N HIS A 904 -15.22 -26.17 -27.91
CA HIS A 904 -14.55 -25.54 -29.06
C HIS A 904 -14.41 -24.01 -28.93
N ASN A 905 -15.00 -23.41 -27.88
CA ASN A 905 -14.78 -22.01 -27.52
C ASN A 905 -14.90 -21.79 -26.01
N LYS A 906 -14.55 -20.56 -25.58
CA LYS A 906 -14.47 -20.13 -24.18
C LYS A 906 -15.85 -20.20 -23.52
N GLU A 907 -16.86 -19.76 -24.23
CA GLU A 907 -18.25 -19.60 -23.82
C GLU A 907 -18.90 -20.95 -23.55
N GLN A 908 -18.68 -21.96 -24.40
CA GLN A 908 -19.16 -23.33 -24.22
C GLN A 908 -18.57 -23.98 -22.96
N LEU A 909 -17.25 -23.86 -22.75
CA LEU A 909 -16.57 -24.35 -21.56
C LEU A 909 -17.15 -23.69 -20.31
N TRP A 910 -17.20 -22.35 -20.30
CA TRP A 910 -17.71 -21.56 -19.17
C TRP A 910 -19.18 -21.83 -18.83
N THR A 911 -20.07 -21.90 -19.83
CA THR A 911 -21.48 -22.27 -19.63
C THR A 911 -21.60 -23.67 -19.02
N SER A 912 -20.70 -24.59 -19.36
CA SER A 912 -20.69 -25.97 -18.85
C SER A 912 -20.11 -26.06 -17.45
N VAL A 913 -19.02 -25.33 -17.14
CA VAL A 913 -18.45 -25.21 -15.79
C VAL A 913 -19.46 -24.59 -14.81
N ARG A 914 -20.22 -23.58 -15.26
CA ARG A 914 -21.37 -23.00 -14.52
C ARG A 914 -22.54 -23.97 -14.31
N ARG A 915 -22.68 -25.00 -15.17
CA ARG A 915 -23.63 -26.11 -15.00
C ARG A 915 -23.06 -27.27 -14.16
N GLY A 916 -21.90 -27.10 -13.54
CA GLY A 916 -21.28 -28.10 -12.67
C GLY A 916 -20.35 -29.09 -13.37
N ILE A 917 -20.02 -28.93 -14.66
CA ILE A 917 -18.99 -29.76 -15.30
C ILE A 917 -17.63 -29.51 -14.64
N ARG A 918 -16.92 -30.61 -14.35
CA ARG A 918 -15.60 -30.66 -13.71
C ARG A 918 -14.75 -31.76 -14.38
N PRO A 919 -13.42 -31.73 -14.21
CA PRO A 919 -12.53 -32.81 -14.63
C PRO A 919 -12.94 -34.18 -14.06
N GLU A 920 -12.73 -35.25 -14.83
CA GLU A 920 -13.04 -36.62 -14.42
C GLU A 920 -12.06 -37.20 -13.39
N ARG A 921 -12.50 -38.13 -12.55
CA ARG A 921 -11.60 -38.88 -11.66
C ARG A 921 -10.87 -39.97 -12.44
N LEU A 922 -9.54 -39.94 -12.46
CA LEU A 922 -8.74 -41.01 -13.07
C LEU A 922 -8.48 -42.15 -12.07
N PRO A 923 -8.30 -43.42 -12.52
CA PRO A 923 -8.18 -44.58 -11.62
C PRO A 923 -6.97 -44.54 -10.67
N ASN A 924 -5.93 -43.77 -11.00
CA ASN A 924 -4.71 -43.63 -10.20
C ASN A 924 -4.80 -42.55 -9.11
N PHE A 925 -5.98 -41.94 -8.90
CA PHE A 925 -6.15 -40.85 -7.94
C PHE A 925 -6.40 -41.39 -6.53
N ASP A 926 -5.51 -40.99 -5.62
CA ASP A 926 -5.70 -41.09 -4.18
C ASP A 926 -7.09 -40.55 -3.76
N ARG A 927 -7.75 -41.24 -2.83
CA ARG A 927 -9.11 -40.90 -2.41
C ARG A 927 -9.18 -39.50 -1.80
N ASP A 928 -8.19 -39.13 -1.00
CA ASP A 928 -8.26 -37.94 -0.18
C ASP A 928 -7.76 -36.73 -0.99
N CYS A 929 -6.82 -36.93 -1.93
CA CYS A 929 -6.55 -35.93 -2.97
C CYS A 929 -7.80 -35.64 -3.82
N TRP A 930 -8.59 -36.67 -4.16
CA TRP A 930 -9.83 -36.48 -4.92
C TRP A 930 -10.88 -35.70 -4.12
N GLN A 931 -11.15 -36.09 -2.87
CA GLN A 931 -12.07 -35.35 -2.01
C GLN A 931 -11.62 -33.89 -1.84
N LEU A 932 -10.33 -33.66 -1.58
CA LEU A 932 -9.80 -32.31 -1.35
C LEU A 932 -9.88 -31.42 -2.59
N MET A 933 -9.68 -31.96 -3.80
CA MET A 933 -9.90 -31.18 -5.04
C MET A 933 -11.38 -30.92 -5.32
N GLU A 934 -12.28 -31.85 -4.95
CA GLU A 934 -13.74 -31.62 -5.03
C GLU A 934 -14.21 -30.50 -4.09
N GLU A 935 -13.70 -30.46 -2.85
CA GLU A 935 -13.92 -29.35 -1.91
C GLU A 935 -13.38 -28.03 -2.48
N CYS A 936 -12.16 -28.03 -3.04
CA CYS A 936 -11.54 -26.83 -3.62
C CYS A 936 -12.30 -26.25 -4.82
N TRP A 937 -12.82 -27.07 -5.73
CA TRP A 937 -13.49 -26.60 -6.97
C TRP A 937 -15.01 -26.44 -6.85
N SER A 938 -15.53 -26.30 -5.63
CA SER A 938 -16.96 -26.08 -5.35
C SER A 938 -17.56 -24.98 -6.25
N GLY A 939 -18.77 -25.22 -6.75
CA GLY A 939 -19.55 -24.24 -7.50
C GLY A 939 -20.03 -23.07 -6.65
N GLU A 940 -20.15 -23.27 -5.33
CA GLU A 940 -20.43 -22.24 -4.33
C GLU A 940 -19.11 -21.75 -3.71
N PRO A 941 -18.71 -20.47 -3.91
CA PRO A 941 -17.47 -19.91 -3.37
C PRO A 941 -17.34 -20.08 -1.85
N ALA A 942 -18.41 -19.80 -1.10
CA ALA A 942 -18.40 -19.84 0.37
C ALA A 942 -18.28 -21.26 0.95
N ALA A 943 -18.39 -22.30 0.13
CA ALA A 943 -18.20 -23.70 0.53
C ALA A 943 -16.78 -24.24 0.25
N ARG A 944 -15.88 -23.43 -0.33
CA ARG A 944 -14.49 -23.82 -0.58
C ARG A 944 -13.65 -23.78 0.70
N PRO A 945 -12.75 -24.74 0.94
CA PRO A 945 -11.89 -24.73 2.12
C PRO A 945 -10.83 -23.63 2.05
N LEU A 946 -10.59 -22.93 3.16
CA LEU A 946 -9.46 -22.02 3.29
C LEU A 946 -8.14 -22.79 3.12
N LEU A 947 -7.14 -22.19 2.46
CA LEU A 947 -5.84 -22.84 2.21
C LEU A 947 -5.09 -23.24 3.49
N GLY A 948 -5.39 -22.60 4.63
CA GLY A 948 -4.93 -23.02 5.95
C GLY A 948 -5.41 -24.41 6.40
N TYR A 949 -6.50 -24.94 5.82
CA TYR A 949 -6.94 -26.33 5.96
C TYR A 949 -6.37 -27.23 4.85
N VAL A 950 -6.33 -26.74 3.60
CA VAL A 950 -5.87 -27.50 2.43
C VAL A 950 -4.41 -27.96 2.57
N GLN A 951 -3.50 -27.08 3.02
CA GLN A 951 -2.09 -27.43 3.17
C GLN A 951 -1.87 -28.58 4.18
N PRO A 952 -2.37 -28.53 5.43
CA PRO A 952 -2.28 -29.66 6.37
C PRO A 952 -2.83 -30.99 5.84
N GLN A 953 -3.92 -30.98 5.05
CA GLN A 953 -4.44 -32.23 4.47
C GLN A 953 -3.47 -32.84 3.45
N LEU A 954 -2.81 -32.01 2.62
CA LEU A 954 -1.77 -32.46 1.69
C LEU A 954 -0.54 -33.00 2.42
N GLU A 955 -0.16 -32.38 3.56
CA GLU A 955 0.92 -32.86 4.43
C GLU A 955 0.57 -34.22 5.09
N ILE A 956 -0.70 -34.43 5.48
CA ILE A 956 -1.20 -35.71 6.01
C ILE A 956 -1.25 -36.80 4.91
N ILE A 957 -1.55 -36.44 3.66
CA ILE A 957 -1.47 -37.35 2.51
C ILE A 957 -0.01 -37.73 2.24
N MET A 958 0.90 -36.74 2.14
CA MET A 958 2.33 -36.95 1.99
C MET A 958 2.92 -37.86 3.08
N GLY A 959 2.55 -37.61 4.35
CA GLY A 959 3.04 -38.35 5.51
C GLY A 959 2.63 -39.83 5.56
N ARG A 960 1.64 -40.25 4.76
CA ARG A 960 1.30 -41.67 4.56
C ARG A 960 2.23 -42.33 3.56
N TYR A 961 2.37 -41.78 2.35
CA TYR A 961 3.31 -42.28 1.33
C TYR A 961 4.75 -42.38 1.85
N CYS A 962 5.19 -41.45 2.70
CA CYS A 962 6.52 -41.50 3.32
C CYS A 962 6.70 -42.64 4.35
N LYS A 963 5.63 -43.14 4.97
CA LYS A 963 5.66 -44.28 5.90
C LYS A 963 5.59 -45.61 5.16
N ASP A 964 4.70 -45.71 4.17
CA ASP A 964 4.55 -46.92 3.35
C ASP A 964 5.84 -47.23 2.56
N GLY A 965 6.56 -46.20 2.12
CA GLY A 965 7.88 -46.34 1.49
C GLY A 965 8.99 -46.87 2.42
N ALA A 966 8.86 -46.72 3.74
CA ALA A 966 9.87 -47.19 4.70
C ALA A 966 9.70 -48.68 5.08
N GLY A 967 8.47 -49.21 4.98
CA GLY A 967 8.13 -50.56 5.48
C GLY A 967 8.72 -51.74 4.69
N ASN A 968 9.13 -51.53 3.43
CA ASN A 968 9.53 -52.60 2.51
C ASN A 968 11.06 -52.84 2.43
N SER A 969 11.80 -52.63 3.52
CA SER A 969 13.26 -52.80 3.56
C SER A 969 13.80 -53.89 4.52
N THR A 970 12.92 -54.62 5.23
CA THR A 970 13.31 -55.79 6.06
C THR A 970 12.27 -56.90 5.96
N GLY A 971 12.64 -58.07 5.41
CA GLY A 971 11.74 -59.23 5.40
C GLY A 971 12.02 -60.24 4.29
N THR A 972 13.16 -60.91 4.30
CA THR A 972 13.39 -62.15 3.55
C THR A 972 12.71 -63.32 4.27
N PRO A 973 11.63 -63.93 3.72
CA PRO A 973 11.12 -65.19 4.26
C PRO A 973 12.03 -66.33 3.78
N ALA A 974 12.72 -66.98 4.71
CA ALA A 974 13.39 -68.24 4.41
C ALA A 974 12.32 -69.32 4.18
N VAL A 975 12.37 -70.00 3.04
CA VAL A 975 11.52 -71.16 2.73
C VAL A 975 12.43 -72.32 2.36
N SER A 976 12.42 -73.37 3.18
CA SER A 976 13.08 -74.64 2.91
C SER A 976 12.03 -75.70 2.56
N ASP A 977 12.16 -76.27 1.37
CA ASP A 977 11.82 -77.64 0.97
C ASP A 977 10.55 -78.30 1.54
N THR A 978 9.54 -78.53 0.68
CA THR A 978 9.31 -79.86 0.05
C THR A 978 8.06 -79.88 -0.86
N GLU A 979 8.21 -80.52 -2.04
CA GLU A 979 7.21 -81.36 -2.79
C GLU A 979 5.79 -80.81 -3.17
N VAL A 980 5.09 -81.22 -4.24
CA VAL A 980 5.39 -82.01 -5.47
C VAL A 980 4.31 -81.72 -6.55
N ALA A 981 4.70 -81.71 -7.85
CA ALA A 981 3.88 -81.78 -9.08
C ALA A 981 2.78 -80.69 -9.36
N GLY A 982 2.48 -80.31 -10.62
CA GLY A 982 3.14 -80.65 -11.91
C GLY A 982 2.38 -80.11 -13.15
N THR A 983 3.01 -80.21 -14.34
CA THR A 983 2.44 -80.18 -15.73
C THR A 983 1.39 -79.10 -16.08
N SER A 984 1.57 -78.16 -17.04
CA SER A 984 1.96 -78.33 -18.47
C SER A 984 2.42 -76.96 -19.08
N ARG A 985 3.35 -76.84 -20.05
CA ARG A 985 3.17 -76.92 -21.54
C ARG A 985 1.89 -76.24 -22.06
N VAL A 986 1.83 -75.33 -23.06
CA VAL A 986 2.53 -75.13 -24.39
C VAL A 986 2.45 -73.61 -24.78
N ASN A 987 3.06 -73.01 -25.83
CA ASN A 987 4.45 -72.88 -26.32
C ASN A 987 4.50 -72.26 -27.76
N GLY A 988 5.21 -71.14 -28.00
CA GLY A 988 5.42 -70.48 -29.33
C GLY A 988 5.51 -68.93 -29.19
N ASN A 989 6.47 -68.16 -29.74
CA ASN A 989 6.98 -67.96 -31.13
C ASN A 989 5.93 -67.31 -32.07
N GLU A 990 6.19 -66.29 -32.92
CA GLU A 990 7.39 -65.50 -33.36
C GLU A 990 6.92 -64.08 -33.83
N GLY A 991 7.71 -63.06 -34.26
CA GLY A 991 9.13 -62.94 -34.66
C GLY A 991 9.54 -61.45 -34.97
N LEU A 992 10.34 -61.22 -36.04
CA LEU A 992 10.79 -59.89 -36.59
C LEU A 992 10.42 -59.80 -38.12
N PRO A 993 10.58 -58.69 -38.92
CA PRO A 993 11.63 -57.64 -38.87
C PRO A 993 11.30 -56.19 -39.37
N LEU A 994 12.37 -55.36 -39.46
CA LEU A 994 12.55 -54.08 -40.22
C LEU A 994 12.75 -54.35 -41.76
N PRO A 995 12.98 -53.40 -42.72
CA PRO A 995 13.45 -51.98 -42.70
C PRO A 995 12.44 -50.97 -43.36
N VAL A 996 12.68 -49.84 -44.09
CA VAL A 996 13.75 -49.24 -44.96
C VAL A 996 13.74 -47.67 -44.89
N SER A 997 14.51 -46.97 -45.75
CA SER A 997 14.82 -45.51 -45.74
C SER A 997 14.75 -44.83 -47.14
N PHE A 998 15.20 -43.55 -47.22
CA PHE A 998 15.46 -42.67 -48.41
C PHE A 998 14.32 -41.75 -48.92
N PRO A 999 14.60 -40.63 -49.65
CA PRO A 999 15.82 -39.78 -49.74
C PRO A 999 15.56 -38.24 -49.60
N THR A 1000 16.62 -37.42 -49.69
CA THR A 1000 16.59 -35.93 -49.78
C THR A 1000 17.02 -35.39 -51.16
N PRO A 1001 16.49 -34.24 -51.61
CA PRO A 1001 17.19 -33.42 -52.62
C PRO A 1001 17.26 -31.89 -52.36
N VAL A 1002 18.49 -31.36 -52.41
CA VAL A 1002 18.94 -30.14 -53.16
C VAL A 1002 18.42 -28.72 -52.76
N GLN A 1003 19.27 -27.70 -52.99
CA GLN A 1003 19.08 -26.27 -52.65
C GLN A 1003 19.17 -25.33 -53.90
N THR A 1004 19.01 -24.01 -53.64
CA THR A 1004 19.38 -22.81 -54.45
C THR A 1004 18.27 -22.19 -55.35
N PRO A 1005 18.35 -20.88 -55.70
CA PRO A 1005 18.53 -19.72 -54.79
C PRO A 1005 17.66 -18.46 -55.13
N ALA A 1006 17.64 -17.46 -54.21
CA ALA A 1006 17.15 -16.07 -54.40
C ALA A 1006 15.61 -15.89 -54.64
N MET A 1007 14.96 -14.70 -54.51
CA MET A 1007 15.36 -13.36 -54.03
C MET A 1007 14.18 -12.63 -53.32
N ALA A 1008 14.30 -11.33 -53.02
CA ALA A 1008 13.53 -10.61 -51.99
C ALA A 1008 12.08 -10.13 -52.33
N THR A 1009 11.20 -10.22 -51.31
CA THR A 1009 10.08 -9.29 -50.92
C THR A 1009 8.96 -8.89 -51.90
N PRO A 1010 7.76 -8.44 -51.42
CA PRO A 1010 7.17 -8.53 -50.07
C PRO A 1010 5.86 -9.38 -50.05
N VAL A 1011 5.36 -9.73 -48.86
CA VAL A 1011 4.11 -10.52 -48.69
C VAL A 1011 2.96 -9.62 -48.20
N PRO A 1012 1.78 -9.60 -48.86
CA PRO A 1012 0.60 -8.92 -48.34
C PRO A 1012 -0.04 -9.70 -47.18
N VAL A 1013 -0.66 -8.99 -46.23
CA VAL A 1013 -1.24 -9.60 -45.02
C VAL A 1013 -2.36 -10.58 -45.37
N THR A 1014 -2.12 -11.87 -45.14
CA THR A 1014 -3.14 -12.93 -45.24
C THR A 1014 -3.74 -13.23 -43.87
N VAL A 1015 -5.04 -12.93 -43.71
CA VAL A 1015 -5.81 -13.34 -42.52
C VAL A 1015 -5.88 -14.87 -42.48
N SER A 1016 -5.31 -15.47 -41.45
CA SER A 1016 -5.29 -16.94 -41.30
C SER A 1016 -6.62 -17.45 -40.76
N PRO A 1017 -7.24 -18.48 -41.38
CA PRO A 1017 -8.50 -19.03 -40.89
C PRO A 1017 -8.29 -19.87 -39.62
N SER A 1018 -9.18 -19.68 -38.64
CA SER A 1018 -9.46 -20.59 -37.51
C SER A 1018 -8.24 -21.30 -36.88
N GLY A 1019 -7.46 -20.55 -36.09
CA GLY A 1019 -6.48 -21.15 -35.19
C GLY A 1019 -7.15 -22.07 -34.16
N ASN A 1020 -6.48 -23.16 -33.79
CA ASN A 1020 -7.01 -24.13 -32.83
C ASN A 1020 -7.29 -23.45 -31.48
N PHE A 1021 -8.54 -23.50 -30.99
CA PHE A 1021 -8.96 -22.91 -29.71
C PHE A 1021 -8.05 -23.35 -28.55
N TRP A 1022 -7.75 -24.65 -28.48
CA TRP A 1022 -6.85 -25.23 -27.48
C TRP A 1022 -5.35 -24.88 -27.66
N HIS A 1023 -4.96 -24.21 -28.74
CA HIS A 1023 -3.64 -23.61 -28.88
C HIS A 1023 -3.60 -22.26 -28.15
N GLN A 1024 -4.57 -21.38 -28.43
CA GLN A 1024 -4.71 -20.10 -27.73
C GLN A 1024 -4.90 -20.29 -26.21
N VAL A 1025 -5.73 -21.24 -25.79
CA VAL A 1025 -5.95 -21.59 -24.36
C VAL A 1025 -4.72 -22.28 -23.71
N ARG A 1026 -3.68 -22.62 -24.48
CA ARG A 1026 -2.37 -23.08 -23.97
C ARG A 1026 -1.29 -22.00 -24.04
N GLU A 1027 -1.49 -20.92 -24.79
CA GLU A 1027 -0.52 -19.83 -24.97
C GLU A 1027 -0.81 -18.61 -24.09
N VAL A 1028 -2.07 -18.43 -23.68
CA VAL A 1028 -2.46 -17.62 -22.51
C VAL A 1028 -1.95 -18.29 -21.23
#